data_AF-A0A1T4NDZ7-F1
#
_entry.id   AF-A0A1T4NDZ7-F1
#
_cell.length_a   1.000
_cell.length_b   1.000
_cell.length_c   1.000
_cell.angle_alpha   90.00
_cell.angle_beta   90.00
_cell.angle_gamma   90.00
#
_symmetry.space_group_name_H-M   'P 1'
#
loop_
_entity.id
_entity.type
_entity.pdbx_description
1 polymer ?
#
loop_
_entity_poly.entity_id
_entity_poly.type
_entity_poly.pdbx_seq_one_letter_code
_entity_poly.pdbx_strand_id
1 'polypeptide(L)'
;MKTLSLKKGITWTGVLDPELKIFDIIMETKFGTTYNSYLVEGSEKIALIETAKLNFFEDYLSTLKSLIDISKINYIVLNHTEPDHTGSLEKLIEINPNIIIVATPVAIGFLKEIMNRDFYSLPVKEGDTLSLGDKTLYFMPLPNLHWPDTMFTYINEDKTLFTCDSFGAHYSFEDVLRSKVTNEEDYQEALKYYFDNIIGPFKNPFMVKGLNRIQDLEIDMICTGHGPVLDTKIDEIMKTYRTWCEAKNPNVRKTVIIPYVSAYGYTEQLANKIKEGIKASGTVDVRLYDMNHSDKAKVLEEIGYADGILFGTPTIVGEALEPIWELAISLHGPVHGGKLASAFGSYGWSGEGVPHIIERLKQVRLKVVDGFRIRFKPSEANLVEAYDFGYNFGCVLLDKKNEKLEPKKSGKVKCMICGAILDDTEDICPVCGVGKENFIAVEDLTLTHHHDTKEHFVILGGGVAAYNAAREIRFRNDTCKITMISEEAYLPYNRPMLTKALLANFTENQMAIEKAEWYKNNKIDLRLNTKVVSLDPNKKEVTLNQGEVITYDKCIYALGSTSFVPPIEGSTLQEVISIRSVSDVKRITELLPNTKNVVVIGGGVLGLEAAWEMHKSKCHVTVLELLPHLMPRQLDEGASNVLRNVLQKNGLDLHTSVKIKKILGTTKVEGIELEDGIVIPADLVLISAGVRANTKIAQDAGIEVNRAIVVNDHMETSNKDIYAAGDCAEFDQINYSLWSEAVEMGKVAGANAAGDDKAYTTVLGALSFFGLNTNLYAIGDTGKNPNIQYKTVEVSDSQKGTYEKLYFANNLICGFILLGDLKKMKELTNAYLAKASFADVLK
;
A
#
# COMPACT_ATOMS: atom_id res chain seq x y z
N MET A 1 49.90 3.43 10.43
CA MET A 1 49.54 2.57 11.57
C MET A 1 50.29 1.24 11.46
N LYS A 2 50.31 0.40 12.50
CA LYS A 2 50.89 -0.95 12.37
C LYS A 2 49.91 -1.82 11.58
N THR A 3 50.40 -2.56 10.58
CA THR A 3 49.63 -3.61 9.92
C THR A 3 49.92 -4.94 10.61
N LEU A 4 49.01 -5.91 10.48
CA LEU A 4 49.21 -7.22 11.09
C LEU A 4 48.95 -8.33 10.06
N SER A 5 49.98 -9.11 9.76
CA SER A 5 49.81 -10.33 8.96
C SER A 5 49.10 -11.39 9.81
N LEU A 6 47.89 -11.76 9.39
CA LEU A 6 47.05 -12.73 10.11
C LEU A 6 47.34 -14.15 9.62
N LYS A 7 47.38 -14.33 8.30
CA LYS A 7 47.72 -15.57 7.60
C LYS A 7 48.47 -15.27 6.31
N LYS A 8 48.97 -16.32 5.63
CA LYS A 8 49.61 -16.17 4.33
C LYS A 8 48.64 -15.56 3.32
N GLY A 9 48.91 -14.32 2.91
CA GLY A 9 48.06 -13.56 1.98
C GLY A 9 46.80 -12.99 2.60
N ILE A 10 46.69 -12.91 3.94
CA ILE A 10 45.61 -12.20 4.64
C ILE A 10 46.23 -11.26 5.67
N THR A 11 46.05 -9.95 5.46
CA THR A 11 46.64 -8.90 6.30
C THR A 11 45.56 -7.95 6.80
N TRP A 12 45.55 -7.67 8.10
CA TRP A 12 44.73 -6.61 8.67
C TRP A 12 45.32 -5.23 8.33
N THR A 13 44.47 -4.37 7.78
CA THR A 13 44.80 -3.03 7.29
C THR A 13 43.92 -1.94 7.90
N GLY A 14 43.15 -2.28 8.94
CA GLY A 14 42.20 -1.39 9.59
C GLY A 14 42.81 -0.24 10.39
N VAL A 15 41.94 0.41 11.15
CA VAL A 15 42.25 1.60 11.95
C VAL A 15 41.79 1.45 13.39
N LEU A 16 42.56 1.98 14.34
CA LEU A 16 42.19 2.09 15.75
C LEU A 16 41.61 3.48 16.05
N ASP A 17 40.53 3.53 16.83
CA ASP A 17 39.90 4.75 17.32
C ASP A 17 39.64 4.63 18.84
N PRO A 18 40.71 4.68 19.66
CA PRO A 18 40.61 4.46 21.12
C PRO A 18 39.90 5.63 21.85
N GLU A 19 39.83 6.80 21.23
CA GLU A 19 39.26 8.01 21.83
C GLU A 19 37.76 8.19 21.58
N LEU A 20 37.16 7.35 20.72
CA LEU A 20 35.73 7.40 20.48
C LEU A 20 34.96 7.16 21.78
N LYS A 21 34.05 8.08 22.11
CA LYS A 21 33.18 7.97 23.30
C LYS A 21 31.75 7.57 22.94
N ILE A 22 31.25 8.01 21.79
CA ILE A 22 29.90 7.73 21.32
C ILE A 22 29.97 7.27 19.86
N PHE A 23 29.50 6.06 19.61
CA PHE A 23 29.32 5.47 18.28
C PHE A 23 27.89 5.75 17.79
N ASP A 24 27.76 6.16 16.52
CA ASP A 24 26.51 6.55 15.85
C ASP A 24 25.54 7.35 16.72
N ILE A 25 26.09 8.34 17.42
CA ILE A 25 25.39 9.32 18.28
C ILE A 25 24.54 8.75 19.44
N ILE A 26 24.44 7.42 19.59
CA ILE A 26 23.53 6.78 20.57
C ILE A 26 24.19 5.69 21.43
N MET A 27 25.35 5.16 21.06
CA MET A 27 26.01 4.06 21.78
C MET A 27 27.29 4.51 22.47
N GLU A 28 27.45 4.18 23.75
CA GLU A 28 28.69 4.47 24.46
C GLU A 28 29.79 3.47 24.08
N THR A 29 31.01 3.96 23.82
CA THR A 29 32.18 3.13 23.50
C THR A 29 33.25 3.31 24.56
N LYS A 30 33.04 2.68 25.73
CA LYS A 30 33.92 2.77 26.90
C LYS A 30 35.40 2.47 26.60
N PHE A 31 35.65 1.56 25.67
CA PHE A 31 36.99 1.07 25.29
C PHE A 31 37.42 1.51 23.87
N GLY A 32 36.76 2.54 23.31
CA GLY A 32 36.95 2.95 21.92
C GLY A 32 36.48 1.88 20.91
N THR A 33 36.87 2.02 19.65
CA THR A 33 36.55 1.03 18.60
C THR A 33 37.72 0.81 17.63
N THR A 34 37.55 -0.11 16.69
CA THR A 34 38.40 -0.26 15.51
C THR A 34 37.51 -0.29 14.27
N TYR A 35 38.06 0.08 13.11
CA TYR A 35 37.42 -0.10 11.81
C TYR A 35 38.28 -1.06 11.01
N ASN A 36 37.91 -2.33 11.01
CA ASN A 36 38.74 -3.40 10.49
C ASN A 36 38.53 -3.56 8.98
N SER A 37 39.64 -3.57 8.24
CA SER A 37 39.68 -3.92 6.82
C SER A 37 40.79 -4.94 6.59
N TYR A 38 40.64 -5.76 5.54
CA TYR A 38 41.50 -6.91 5.28
C TYR A 38 41.95 -6.97 3.83
N LEU A 39 43.26 -6.96 3.60
CA LEU A 39 43.85 -7.22 2.29
C LEU A 39 44.04 -8.73 2.11
N VAL A 40 43.40 -9.29 1.07
CA VAL A 40 43.46 -10.71 0.69
C VAL A 40 44.14 -10.85 -0.66
N GLU A 41 45.33 -11.43 -0.64
CA GLU A 41 46.19 -11.66 -1.80
C GLU A 41 46.11 -13.13 -2.22
N GLY A 42 45.46 -13.41 -3.36
CA GLY A 42 45.55 -14.69 -4.04
C GLY A 42 46.66 -14.71 -5.09
N SER A 43 46.92 -15.88 -5.66
CA SER A 43 47.97 -16.06 -6.66
C SER A 43 47.73 -15.31 -7.98
N GLU A 44 46.48 -14.91 -8.28
CA GLU A 44 46.11 -14.23 -9.53
C GLU A 44 45.44 -12.88 -9.32
N LYS A 45 44.63 -12.73 -8.25
CA LYS A 45 43.84 -11.53 -7.99
C LYS A 45 43.92 -11.12 -6.52
N ILE A 46 43.63 -9.85 -6.27
CA ILE A 46 43.71 -9.24 -4.94
C ILE A 46 42.37 -8.61 -4.60
N ALA A 47 41.87 -8.93 -3.42
CA ALA A 47 40.63 -8.39 -2.86
C ALA A 47 40.93 -7.60 -1.59
N LEU A 48 40.24 -6.47 -1.41
CA LEU A 48 40.18 -5.75 -0.15
C LEU A 48 38.78 -5.97 0.44
N ILE A 49 38.69 -6.51 1.66
CA ILE A 49 37.43 -6.78 2.34
C ILE A 49 37.19 -5.67 3.37
N GLU A 50 36.05 -4.99 3.25
CA GLU A 50 35.72 -3.72 3.90
C GLU A 50 36.70 -2.58 3.62
N THR A 51 36.32 -1.36 3.97
CA THR A 51 37.21 -0.20 4.01
C THR A 51 37.26 0.36 5.44
N ALA A 52 37.58 1.64 5.60
CA ALA A 52 37.60 2.30 6.89
C ALA A 52 36.79 3.59 6.85
N LYS A 53 36.41 4.08 8.03
CA LYS A 53 35.70 5.33 8.20
C LYS A 53 36.46 6.49 7.57
N LEU A 54 35.75 7.34 6.84
CA LEU A 54 36.31 8.41 6.01
C LEU A 54 37.26 9.35 6.79
N ASN A 55 36.99 9.60 8.08
CA ASN A 55 37.81 10.46 8.92
C ASN A 55 39.26 9.99 9.05
N PHE A 56 39.51 8.70 8.85
CA PHE A 56 40.83 8.09 8.93
C PHE A 56 41.45 7.80 7.55
N PHE A 57 40.84 8.31 6.47
CA PHE A 57 41.23 7.94 5.11
C PHE A 57 42.71 8.16 4.81
N GLU A 58 43.32 9.27 5.25
CA GLU A 58 44.72 9.57 4.92
C GLU A 58 45.69 8.55 5.55
N ASP A 59 45.48 8.22 6.83
CA ASP A 59 46.30 7.24 7.54
C ASP A 59 46.04 5.82 7.03
N TYR A 60 44.78 5.52 6.70
CA TYR A 60 44.36 4.25 6.10
C TYR A 60 44.99 4.06 4.71
N LEU A 61 44.95 5.09 3.85
CA LEU A 61 45.55 5.06 2.52
C LEU A 61 47.07 4.92 2.58
N SER A 62 47.73 5.63 3.51
CA SER A 62 49.17 5.50 3.74
C SER A 62 49.55 4.07 4.13
N THR A 63 48.74 3.46 5.00
CA THR A 63 48.89 2.07 5.42
C THR A 63 48.72 1.10 4.25
N LEU A 64 47.67 1.23 3.44
CA LEU A 64 47.47 0.41 2.25
C LEU A 64 48.60 0.56 1.23
N LYS A 65 49.03 1.79 0.91
CA LYS A 65 50.13 2.06 -0.03
C LYS A 65 51.47 1.48 0.41
N SER A 66 51.68 1.29 1.72
CA SER A 66 52.87 0.63 2.25
C SER A 66 52.89 -0.88 1.97
N LEU A 67 51.73 -1.49 1.74
CA LEU A 67 51.57 -2.92 1.47
C LEU A 67 51.45 -3.19 -0.03
N ILE A 68 50.66 -2.38 -0.74
CA ILE A 68 50.27 -2.64 -2.12
C ILE A 68 50.04 -1.35 -2.92
N ASP A 69 50.35 -1.43 -4.21
CA ASP A 69 49.88 -0.44 -5.18
C ASP A 69 48.37 -0.62 -5.39
N ILE A 70 47.59 0.41 -5.04
CA ILE A 70 46.11 0.41 -5.10
C ILE A 70 45.60 0.04 -6.51
N SER A 71 46.36 0.35 -7.57
CA SER A 71 46.01 -0.03 -8.95
C SER A 71 45.97 -1.55 -9.19
N LYS A 72 46.58 -2.34 -8.31
CA LYS A 72 46.60 -3.82 -8.38
C LYS A 72 45.41 -4.48 -7.69
N ILE A 73 44.66 -3.75 -6.86
CA ILE A 73 43.46 -4.28 -6.21
C ILE A 73 42.42 -4.51 -7.29
N ASN A 74 41.92 -5.74 -7.40
CA ASN A 74 40.91 -6.11 -8.41
C ASN A 74 39.49 -5.95 -7.86
N TYR A 75 39.30 -6.33 -6.60
CA TYR A 75 38.00 -6.38 -5.97
C TYR A 75 37.99 -5.62 -4.65
N ILE A 76 36.91 -4.91 -4.38
CA ILE A 76 36.55 -4.53 -3.00
C ILE A 76 35.30 -5.32 -2.63
N VAL A 77 35.41 -6.17 -1.62
CA VAL A 77 34.29 -6.96 -1.08
C VAL A 77 33.68 -6.19 0.08
N LEU A 78 32.38 -5.89 0.00
CA LEU A 78 31.65 -5.17 1.05
C LEU A 78 30.58 -6.09 1.60
N ASN A 79 30.83 -6.63 2.79
CA ASN A 79 29.85 -7.42 3.52
C ASN A 79 28.74 -6.55 4.09
N HIS A 80 29.00 -5.25 4.27
CA HIS A 80 28.06 -4.28 4.78
C HIS A 80 28.37 -2.87 4.23
N THR A 81 27.35 -2.01 4.14
CA THR A 81 27.44 -0.69 3.51
C THR A 81 27.43 0.50 4.46
N GLU A 82 27.36 0.32 5.78
CA GLU A 82 27.37 1.45 6.71
C GLU A 82 28.65 2.32 6.57
N PRO A 83 28.57 3.66 6.72
CA PRO A 83 29.66 4.57 6.33
C PRO A 83 30.97 4.42 7.09
N ASP A 84 30.97 3.75 8.23
CA ASP A 84 32.16 3.41 8.98
C ASP A 84 32.96 2.24 8.36
N HIS A 85 32.30 1.37 7.59
CA HIS A 85 32.92 0.32 6.77
C HIS A 85 33.17 0.77 5.32
N THR A 86 32.33 1.64 4.77
CA THR A 86 32.39 2.06 3.35
C THR A 86 32.91 3.48 3.12
N GLY A 87 33.16 4.25 4.18
CA GLY A 87 33.45 5.68 4.07
C GLY A 87 34.67 6.02 3.20
N SER A 88 35.63 5.10 3.07
CA SER A 88 36.83 5.29 2.24
C SER A 88 36.68 4.78 0.80
N LEU A 89 35.57 4.13 0.47
CA LEU A 89 35.36 3.45 -0.81
C LEU A 89 35.45 4.39 -2.01
N GLU A 90 34.75 5.54 -1.94
CA GLU A 90 34.71 6.49 -3.05
C GLU A 90 36.11 6.98 -3.43
N LYS A 91 36.90 7.38 -2.43
CA LYS A 91 38.27 7.86 -2.64
C LYS A 91 39.22 6.76 -3.15
N LEU A 92 39.00 5.50 -2.78
CA LEU A 92 39.77 4.38 -3.34
C LEU A 92 39.45 4.14 -4.83
N ILE A 93 38.19 4.29 -5.23
CA ILE A 93 37.76 4.19 -6.63
C ILE A 93 38.29 5.36 -7.47
N GLU A 94 38.44 6.55 -6.89
CA GLU A 94 39.12 7.66 -7.58
C GLU A 94 40.58 7.35 -7.91
N ILE A 95 41.26 6.62 -7.04
CA ILE A 95 42.65 6.18 -7.25
C ILE A 95 42.73 5.03 -8.25
N ASN A 96 41.79 4.08 -8.17
CA ASN A 96 41.69 2.96 -9.10
C ASN A 96 40.24 2.76 -9.59
N PRO A 97 39.87 3.38 -10.74
CA PRO A 97 38.50 3.33 -11.25
C PRO A 97 38.11 1.97 -11.85
N ASN A 98 39.04 1.02 -11.96
CA ASN A 98 38.81 -0.32 -12.51
C ASN A 98 38.48 -1.37 -11.44
N ILE A 99 38.44 -0.97 -10.16
CA ILE A 99 38.02 -1.87 -9.08
C ILE A 99 36.58 -2.34 -9.31
N ILE A 100 36.34 -3.63 -9.11
CA ILE A 100 35.00 -4.21 -9.12
C ILE A 100 34.52 -4.35 -7.68
N ILE A 101 33.40 -3.70 -7.33
CA ILE A 101 32.77 -3.84 -6.02
C ILE A 101 31.95 -5.13 -5.98
N VAL A 102 32.24 -6.01 -5.02
CA VAL A 102 31.57 -7.30 -4.84
C VAL A 102 30.71 -7.23 -3.59
N ALA A 103 29.39 -7.26 -3.74
CA ALA A 103 28.46 -7.11 -2.63
C ALA A 103 27.07 -7.68 -2.99
N THR A 104 26.16 -7.74 -2.02
CA THR A 104 24.79 -8.17 -2.29
C THR A 104 24.07 -7.19 -3.25
N PRO A 105 23.02 -7.60 -3.97
CA PRO A 105 22.23 -6.68 -4.79
C PRO A 105 21.66 -5.49 -4.01
N VAL A 106 21.32 -5.71 -2.72
CA VAL A 106 20.84 -4.66 -1.82
C VAL A 106 21.97 -3.68 -1.49
N ALA A 107 23.15 -4.18 -1.13
CA ALA A 107 24.34 -3.35 -0.91
C ALA A 107 24.67 -2.48 -2.12
N ILE A 108 24.65 -3.05 -3.34
CA ILE A 108 24.91 -2.28 -4.57
C ILE A 108 23.85 -1.18 -4.77
N GLY A 109 22.59 -1.45 -4.44
CA GLY A 109 21.53 -0.44 -4.44
C GLY A 109 21.84 0.71 -3.47
N PHE A 110 22.24 0.40 -2.23
CA PHE A 110 22.62 1.39 -1.23
C PHE A 110 23.85 2.20 -1.66
N LEU A 111 24.88 1.55 -2.21
CA LEU A 111 26.12 2.20 -2.64
C LEU A 111 25.90 3.21 -3.78
N LYS A 112 24.92 2.98 -4.66
CA LYS A 112 24.55 3.98 -5.68
C LYS A 112 24.07 5.28 -5.06
N GLU A 113 23.26 5.18 -4.00
CA GLU A 113 22.74 6.34 -3.28
C GLU A 113 23.79 6.95 -2.33
N ILE A 114 24.64 6.13 -1.72
CA ILE A 114 25.74 6.60 -0.84
C ILE A 114 26.78 7.37 -1.66
N MET A 115 27.21 6.82 -2.80
CA MET A 115 28.27 7.41 -3.61
C MET A 115 27.78 8.38 -4.68
N ASN A 116 26.48 8.35 -5.03
CA ASN A 116 25.87 9.21 -6.07
C ASN A 116 26.62 9.20 -7.42
N ARG A 117 27.20 8.06 -7.80
CA ARG A 117 27.98 7.89 -9.04
C ARG A 117 27.98 6.45 -9.53
N ASP A 118 28.37 6.28 -10.79
CA ASP A 118 28.57 4.96 -11.37
C ASP A 118 29.89 4.31 -10.89
N PHE A 119 29.85 2.99 -10.75
CA PHE A 119 30.99 2.13 -10.41
C PHE A 119 30.79 0.73 -10.99
N TYR A 120 31.89 0.00 -11.23
CA TYR A 120 31.81 -1.41 -11.61
C TYR A 120 31.44 -2.25 -10.39
N SER A 121 30.48 -3.15 -10.56
CA SER A 121 30.05 -4.04 -9.49
C SER A 121 29.72 -5.45 -9.96
N LEU A 122 29.86 -6.40 -9.05
CA LEU A 122 29.52 -7.81 -9.18
C LEU A 122 28.52 -8.16 -8.07
N PRO A 123 27.21 -8.22 -8.36
CA PRO A 123 26.22 -8.66 -7.37
C PRO A 123 26.39 -10.15 -7.06
N VAL A 124 26.50 -10.49 -5.77
CA VAL A 124 26.64 -11.88 -5.31
C VAL A 124 25.41 -12.35 -4.52
N LYS A 125 25.07 -13.63 -4.69
CA LYS A 125 23.94 -14.31 -4.06
C LYS A 125 24.42 -15.51 -3.25
N GLU A 126 23.48 -16.16 -2.58
CA GLU A 126 23.72 -17.37 -1.80
C GLU A 126 24.46 -18.43 -2.62
N GLY A 127 25.63 -18.85 -2.13
CA GLY A 127 26.44 -19.90 -2.74
C GLY A 127 27.30 -19.45 -3.91
N ASP A 128 27.25 -18.18 -4.31
CA ASP A 128 28.16 -17.65 -5.31
C ASP A 128 29.60 -17.66 -4.78
N THR A 129 30.55 -17.82 -5.70
CA THR A 129 31.97 -17.88 -5.40
C THR A 129 32.79 -16.94 -6.28
N LEU A 130 33.89 -16.41 -5.75
CA LEU A 130 34.86 -15.62 -6.49
C LEU A 130 36.28 -16.15 -6.25
N SER A 131 36.93 -16.66 -7.29
CA SER A 131 38.32 -17.12 -7.21
C SER A 131 39.31 -15.96 -7.30
N LEU A 132 40.33 -16.00 -6.46
CA LEU A 132 41.50 -15.13 -6.49
C LEU A 132 42.76 -15.86 -7.02
N GLY A 133 42.59 -17.07 -7.57
CA GLY A 133 43.66 -18.00 -7.90
C GLY A 133 43.66 -19.17 -6.91
N ASP A 134 44.62 -19.19 -5.99
CA ASP A 134 44.78 -20.20 -4.93
C ASP A 134 43.84 -20.02 -3.71
N LYS A 135 42.95 -19.03 -3.75
CA LYS A 135 41.93 -18.76 -2.71
C LYS A 135 40.56 -18.55 -3.36
N THR A 136 39.49 -19.03 -2.72
CA THR A 136 38.12 -18.86 -3.21
C THR A 136 37.24 -18.22 -2.14
N LEU A 137 36.63 -17.08 -2.46
CA LEU A 137 35.67 -16.39 -1.61
C LEU A 137 34.27 -16.99 -1.83
N TYR A 138 33.58 -17.35 -0.75
CA TYR A 138 32.21 -17.87 -0.74
C TYR A 138 31.29 -16.87 -0.04
N PHE A 139 30.18 -16.49 -0.68
CA PHE A 139 29.29 -15.45 -0.17
C PHE A 139 28.00 -16.01 0.44
N MET A 140 27.64 -15.49 1.61
CA MET A 140 26.48 -15.92 2.40
C MET A 140 25.62 -14.71 2.78
N PRO A 141 24.63 -14.32 1.96
CA PRO A 141 23.70 -13.24 2.31
C PRO A 141 22.94 -13.53 3.61
N LEU A 142 23.02 -12.61 4.57
CA LEU A 142 22.45 -12.72 5.91
C LEU A 142 21.76 -11.39 6.27
N PRO A 143 20.63 -11.07 5.60
CA PRO A 143 20.00 -9.76 5.74
C PRO A 143 19.51 -9.50 7.16
N ASN A 144 19.63 -8.24 7.58
CA ASN A 144 19.31 -7.72 8.91
C ASN A 144 20.27 -8.19 10.02
N LEU A 145 21.57 -8.34 9.72
CA LEU A 145 22.64 -8.54 10.71
C LEU A 145 23.71 -7.43 10.67
N HIS A 146 23.36 -6.15 10.79
CA HIS A 146 22.08 -5.62 11.27
C HIS A 146 21.29 -4.83 10.21
N TRP A 147 21.84 -4.63 9.01
CA TRP A 147 21.12 -3.98 7.91
C TRP A 147 20.67 -4.99 6.83
N PRO A 148 19.72 -4.61 5.96
CA PRO A 148 19.18 -5.51 4.92
C PRO A 148 20.20 -6.03 3.90
N ASP A 149 21.36 -5.40 3.79
CA ASP A 149 22.41 -5.67 2.81
C ASP A 149 23.48 -6.68 3.27
N THR A 150 23.53 -6.99 4.57
CA THR A 150 24.59 -7.79 5.19
C THR A 150 24.80 -9.15 4.54
N MET A 151 26.07 -9.56 4.38
CA MET A 151 26.49 -10.92 4.07
C MET A 151 27.72 -11.34 4.89
N PHE A 152 28.03 -12.64 4.94
CA PHE A 152 29.36 -13.11 5.33
C PHE A 152 30.14 -13.54 4.10
N THR A 153 31.47 -13.44 4.19
CA THR A 153 32.40 -13.97 3.20
C THR A 153 33.30 -15.01 3.84
N TYR A 154 33.47 -16.18 3.24
CA TYR A 154 34.31 -17.27 3.77
C TYR A 154 35.37 -17.69 2.76
N ILE A 155 36.58 -17.98 3.24
CA ILE A 155 37.66 -18.57 2.42
C ILE A 155 37.95 -19.96 2.95
N ASN A 156 37.56 -20.98 2.19
CA ASN A 156 37.67 -22.36 2.63
C ASN A 156 39.12 -22.83 2.76
N GLU A 157 39.98 -22.42 1.84
CA GLU A 157 41.39 -22.79 1.82
C GLU A 157 42.16 -22.26 3.06
N ASP A 158 41.70 -21.13 3.60
CA ASP A 158 42.28 -20.50 4.78
C ASP A 158 41.47 -20.73 6.07
N LYS A 159 40.27 -21.32 6.01
CA LYS A 159 39.35 -21.48 7.17
C LYS A 159 38.99 -20.15 7.87
N THR A 160 38.97 -19.07 7.09
CA THR A 160 38.78 -17.70 7.59
C THR A 160 37.41 -17.17 7.18
N LEU A 161 36.64 -16.69 8.17
CA LEU A 161 35.32 -16.08 7.98
C LEU A 161 35.40 -14.57 8.19
N PHE A 162 34.77 -13.78 7.32
CA PHE A 162 34.63 -12.33 7.43
C PHE A 162 33.16 -12.01 7.70
N THR A 163 32.90 -11.35 8.83
CA THR A 163 31.54 -11.22 9.39
C THR A 163 31.06 -9.79 9.54
N CYS A 164 31.93 -8.81 9.27
CA CYS A 164 31.66 -7.40 9.55
C CYS A 164 31.14 -7.26 11.01
N ASP A 165 29.98 -6.68 11.23
CA ASP A 165 29.44 -6.42 12.59
C ASP A 165 29.19 -7.66 13.42
N SER A 166 28.86 -8.79 12.81
CA SER A 166 28.61 -10.01 13.58
C SER A 166 29.88 -10.47 14.31
N PHE A 167 29.73 -10.81 15.59
CA PHE A 167 30.82 -11.13 16.53
C PHE A 167 31.76 -9.96 16.88
N GLY A 168 31.46 -8.74 16.42
CA GLY A 168 32.24 -7.54 16.73
C GLY A 168 32.09 -7.07 18.17
N ALA A 169 32.97 -6.16 18.56
CA ALA A 169 32.89 -5.42 19.82
C ALA A 169 33.54 -4.04 19.66
N HIS A 170 32.99 -3.00 20.30
CA HIS A 170 33.69 -1.73 20.43
C HIS A 170 34.78 -1.84 21.51
N TYR A 171 35.93 -2.37 21.11
CA TYR A 171 37.08 -2.64 21.97
C TYR A 171 38.40 -2.40 21.20
N SER A 172 39.02 -1.24 21.42
CA SER A 172 40.23 -0.81 20.71
C SER A 172 41.51 -1.18 21.46
N PHE A 173 42.46 -1.84 20.79
CA PHE A 173 43.79 -2.15 21.33
C PHE A 173 44.79 -2.48 20.21
N GLU A 174 46.09 -2.31 20.46
CA GLU A 174 47.13 -2.37 19.41
C GLU A 174 47.26 -3.71 18.69
N ASP A 175 47.13 -4.82 19.43
CA ASP A 175 47.42 -6.15 18.89
C ASP A 175 46.28 -6.74 18.04
N VAL A 176 45.06 -6.20 18.18
CA VAL A 176 43.82 -6.56 17.45
C VAL A 176 43.44 -8.05 17.40
N LEU A 177 44.20 -8.96 18.02
CA LEU A 177 43.92 -10.39 18.09
C LEU A 177 43.25 -10.77 19.41
N ARG A 178 42.22 -11.61 19.33
CA ARG A 178 41.50 -12.12 20.50
C ARG A 178 42.41 -12.84 21.50
N SER A 179 43.46 -13.52 21.03
CA SER A 179 44.47 -14.20 21.85
C SER A 179 45.36 -13.24 22.66
N LYS A 180 45.35 -11.95 22.31
CA LYS A 180 46.15 -10.89 22.95
C LYS A 180 45.34 -10.03 23.92
N VAL A 181 44.03 -10.25 24.01
CA VAL A 181 43.17 -9.59 25.00
C VAL A 181 43.60 -10.03 26.41
N THR A 182 44.07 -9.08 27.22
CA THR A 182 44.57 -9.34 28.57
C THR A 182 43.51 -9.16 29.66
N ASN A 183 42.53 -8.27 29.45
CA ASN A 183 41.39 -8.10 30.34
C ASN A 183 40.12 -8.73 29.73
N GLU A 184 39.79 -9.92 30.20
CA GLU A 184 38.62 -10.67 29.73
C GLU A 184 37.30 -10.02 30.17
N GLU A 185 37.24 -9.40 31.35
CA GLU A 185 36.02 -8.79 31.88
C GLU A 185 35.59 -7.59 31.02
N ASP A 186 36.53 -6.70 30.72
CA ASP A 186 36.29 -5.53 29.86
C ASP A 186 35.83 -5.95 28.44
N TYR A 187 36.46 -7.00 27.88
CA TYR A 187 36.08 -7.51 26.57
C TYR A 187 34.68 -8.12 26.57
N GLN A 188 34.31 -8.90 27.60
CA GLN A 188 32.97 -9.47 27.71
C GLN A 188 31.91 -8.38 27.93
N GLU A 189 32.22 -7.32 28.69
CA GLU A 189 31.37 -6.14 28.81
C GLU A 189 31.12 -5.48 27.44
N ALA A 190 32.19 -5.22 26.69
CA ALA A 190 32.11 -4.62 25.35
C ALA A 190 31.34 -5.50 24.36
N LEU A 191 31.61 -6.82 24.37
CA LEU A 191 30.96 -7.80 23.49
C LEU A 191 29.46 -7.90 23.79
N LYS A 192 29.07 -7.96 25.08
CA LYS A 192 27.66 -8.02 25.47
C LYS A 192 26.93 -6.74 25.11
N TYR A 193 27.54 -5.58 25.37
CA TYR A 193 26.97 -4.28 25.05
C TYR A 193 26.79 -4.12 23.53
N TYR A 194 27.79 -4.51 22.74
CA TYR A 194 27.70 -4.53 21.28
C TYR A 194 26.57 -5.44 20.81
N PHE A 195 26.50 -6.67 21.35
CA PHE A 195 25.40 -7.59 21.04
C PHE A 195 24.05 -6.97 21.37
N ASP A 196 23.81 -6.49 22.59
CA ASP A 196 22.49 -6.02 23.01
C ASP A 196 21.94 -4.87 22.18
N ASN A 197 22.80 -3.95 21.77
CA ASN A 197 22.40 -2.73 21.08
C ASN A 197 22.34 -2.91 19.56
N ILE A 198 23.19 -3.74 18.97
CA ILE A 198 23.31 -3.87 17.50
C ILE A 198 22.66 -5.17 17.01
N ILE A 199 23.10 -6.32 17.54
CA ILE A 199 22.68 -7.64 17.05
C ILE A 199 21.40 -8.14 17.75
N GLY A 200 21.19 -7.73 19.00
CA GLY A 200 20.15 -8.15 19.92
C GLY A 200 18.74 -7.94 19.38
N PRO A 201 18.43 -6.79 18.72
CA PRO A 201 17.15 -6.59 18.04
C PRO A 201 16.87 -7.59 16.91
N PHE A 202 17.92 -8.21 16.35
CA PHE A 202 17.86 -9.16 15.25
C PHE A 202 18.20 -10.59 15.66
N LYS A 203 18.35 -10.86 16.97
CA LYS A 203 18.77 -12.16 17.49
C LYS A 203 17.89 -13.32 17.00
N ASN A 204 16.58 -13.09 16.88
CA ASN A 204 15.62 -14.07 16.38
C ASN A 204 14.76 -13.49 15.23
N PRO A 205 14.65 -14.16 14.06
CA PRO A 205 15.36 -15.39 13.69
C PRO A 205 16.75 -15.13 13.05
N PHE A 206 17.17 -13.88 12.84
CA PHE A 206 18.29 -13.58 11.94
C PHE A 206 19.63 -14.08 12.46
N MET A 207 20.02 -13.73 13.69
CA MET A 207 21.33 -14.17 14.21
C MET A 207 21.38 -15.68 14.41
N VAL A 208 20.28 -16.30 14.89
CA VAL A 208 20.16 -17.76 14.97
C VAL A 208 20.36 -18.43 13.60
N LYS A 209 19.79 -17.86 12.53
CA LYS A 209 20.02 -18.37 11.16
C LYS A 209 21.48 -18.20 10.75
N GLY A 210 22.12 -17.07 11.07
CA GLY A 210 23.54 -16.84 10.84
C GLY A 210 24.43 -17.88 11.55
N LEU A 211 24.17 -18.13 12.84
CA LEU A 211 24.87 -19.15 13.62
C LEU A 211 24.70 -20.55 13.03
N ASN A 212 23.47 -20.92 12.65
CA ASN A 212 23.20 -22.22 12.05
C ASN A 212 23.83 -22.36 10.66
N ARG A 213 23.99 -21.26 9.91
CA ARG A 213 24.60 -21.27 8.59
C ARG A 213 26.09 -21.63 8.65
N ILE A 214 26.79 -21.14 9.67
CA ILE A 214 28.25 -21.32 9.79
C ILE A 214 28.66 -22.47 10.72
N GLN A 215 27.70 -23.16 11.35
CA GLN A 215 27.98 -24.19 12.36
C GLN A 215 28.79 -25.39 11.83
N ASP A 216 28.64 -25.70 10.54
CA ASP A 216 29.25 -26.87 9.89
C ASP A 216 30.52 -26.49 9.12
N LEU A 217 30.94 -25.22 9.16
CA LEU A 217 32.17 -24.74 8.54
C LEU A 217 33.36 -24.98 9.47
N GLU A 218 34.50 -25.37 8.90
CA GLU A 218 35.76 -25.40 9.64
C GLU A 218 36.32 -23.97 9.75
N ILE A 219 36.16 -23.33 10.91
CA ILE A 219 36.60 -21.96 11.14
C ILE A 219 37.67 -21.93 12.23
N ASP A 220 38.84 -21.40 11.91
CA ASP A 220 39.92 -21.15 12.89
C ASP A 220 40.25 -19.64 13.03
N MET A 221 39.60 -18.78 12.24
CA MET A 221 39.71 -17.33 12.34
C MET A 221 38.42 -16.62 11.91
N ILE A 222 37.94 -15.67 12.72
CA ILE A 222 36.86 -14.74 12.34
C ILE A 222 37.36 -13.30 12.32
N CYS A 223 37.30 -12.70 11.14
CA CYS A 223 37.63 -11.32 10.83
C CYS A 223 36.38 -10.43 10.97
N THR A 224 36.26 -9.71 12.09
CA THR A 224 35.13 -8.83 12.43
C THR A 224 35.34 -7.41 11.89
N GLY A 225 34.29 -6.61 11.72
CA GLY A 225 34.37 -5.20 11.34
C GLY A 225 34.87 -4.30 12.48
N HIS A 226 34.62 -4.71 13.73
CA HIS A 226 35.02 -3.97 14.92
C HIS A 226 35.65 -4.87 15.98
N GLY A 227 36.63 -4.33 16.69
CA GLY A 227 37.29 -4.97 17.82
C GLY A 227 38.24 -6.09 17.40
N PRO A 228 38.51 -7.04 18.32
CA PRO A 228 39.47 -8.10 18.06
C PRO A 228 39.04 -9.03 16.91
N VAL A 229 39.99 -9.38 16.03
CA VAL A 229 39.95 -10.57 15.17
C VAL A 229 39.98 -11.81 16.05
N LEU A 230 39.03 -12.72 15.86
CA LEU A 230 38.91 -13.93 16.65
C LEU A 230 39.82 -15.02 16.10
N ASP A 231 41.06 -15.06 16.59
CA ASP A 231 42.07 -16.10 16.30
C ASP A 231 42.08 -17.25 17.34
N THR A 232 41.29 -17.12 18.40
CA THR A 232 41.10 -18.12 19.44
C THR A 232 39.72 -18.00 20.07
N LYS A 233 39.33 -19.00 20.88
CA LYS A 233 38.05 -19.03 21.62
C LYS A 233 36.79 -18.87 20.74
N ILE A 234 36.87 -19.21 19.45
CA ILE A 234 35.76 -19.07 18.50
C ILE A 234 34.53 -19.86 18.98
N ASP A 235 34.71 -21.12 19.38
CA ASP A 235 33.62 -21.95 19.91
C ASP A 235 32.94 -21.36 21.14
N GLU A 236 33.72 -20.70 22.01
CA GLU A 236 33.21 -20.02 23.20
C GLU A 236 32.32 -18.83 22.79
N ILE A 237 32.79 -17.98 21.88
CA ILE A 237 32.04 -16.83 21.37
C ILE A 237 30.76 -17.28 20.65
N MET A 238 30.85 -18.29 19.80
CA MET A 238 29.71 -18.88 19.09
C MET A 238 28.66 -19.42 20.06
N LYS A 239 29.09 -20.11 21.12
CA LYS A 239 28.21 -20.61 22.18
C LYS A 239 27.59 -19.47 22.99
N THR A 240 28.35 -18.43 23.28
CA THR A 240 27.86 -17.23 23.98
C THR A 240 26.79 -16.51 23.16
N TYR A 241 27.02 -16.25 21.88
CA TYR A 241 26.02 -15.68 20.97
C TYR A 241 24.77 -16.55 20.88
N ARG A 242 24.93 -17.87 20.76
CA ARG A 242 23.81 -18.81 20.77
C ARG A 242 23.00 -18.70 22.07
N THR A 243 23.68 -18.65 23.22
CA THR A 243 23.06 -18.48 24.53
C THR A 243 22.28 -17.17 24.64
N TRP A 244 22.85 -16.05 24.16
CA TRP A 244 22.17 -14.74 24.17
C TRP A 244 20.98 -14.69 23.21
N CYS A 245 21.04 -15.39 22.08
CA CYS A 245 19.91 -15.54 21.16
C CYS A 245 18.79 -16.43 21.75
N GLU A 246 19.17 -17.48 22.49
CA GLU A 246 18.27 -18.48 23.06
C GLU A 246 17.76 -18.14 24.46
N ALA A 247 18.10 -16.97 25.03
CA ALA A 247 17.65 -16.53 26.35
C ALA A 247 16.12 -16.72 26.50
N LYS A 248 15.73 -17.76 27.25
CA LYS A 248 14.36 -18.24 27.32
C LYS A 248 13.53 -17.27 28.17
N ASN A 249 12.29 -17.07 27.76
CA ASN A 249 11.31 -16.34 28.55
C ASN A 249 11.22 -16.99 29.96
N PRO A 250 11.53 -16.26 31.05
CA PRO A 250 11.49 -16.80 32.41
C PRO A 250 10.06 -17.09 32.89
N ASN A 251 9.04 -16.60 32.18
CA ASN A 251 7.65 -16.82 32.54
C ASN A 251 7.20 -18.25 32.17
N VAL A 252 6.69 -18.98 33.16
CA VAL A 252 6.20 -20.36 33.01
C VAL A 252 4.76 -20.41 32.44
N ARG A 253 4.05 -19.29 32.51
CA ARG A 253 2.67 -19.10 32.02
C ARG A 253 2.59 -17.86 31.15
N LYS A 254 1.56 -17.78 30.30
CA LYS A 254 1.27 -16.54 29.58
C LYS A 254 1.12 -15.41 30.57
N THR A 255 1.85 -14.31 30.35
CA THR A 255 1.95 -13.22 31.31
C THR A 255 1.49 -11.90 30.69
N VAL A 256 0.63 -11.19 31.42
CA VAL A 256 0.18 -9.82 31.08
C VAL A 256 0.78 -8.82 32.05
N ILE A 257 1.47 -7.82 31.50
CA ILE A 257 2.07 -6.72 32.24
C ILE A 257 1.20 -5.47 32.07
N ILE A 258 0.77 -4.89 33.19
CA ILE A 258 -0.15 -3.75 33.24
C ILE A 258 0.53 -2.58 33.99
N PRO A 259 1.38 -1.79 33.31
CA PRO A 259 1.85 -0.53 33.87
C PRO A 259 0.73 0.52 33.83
N TYR A 260 0.49 1.22 34.93
CA TYR A 260 -0.49 2.29 35.00
C TYR A 260 -0.02 3.48 35.82
N VAL A 261 -0.64 4.63 35.56
CA VAL A 261 -0.60 5.82 36.43
C VAL A 261 -2.03 6.24 36.75
N SER A 262 -2.27 6.81 37.93
CA SER A 262 -3.60 7.23 38.35
C SER A 262 -3.53 8.51 39.18
N ALA A 263 -4.18 9.59 38.70
CA ALA A 263 -4.19 10.87 39.42
C ALA A 263 -5.17 10.90 40.60
N TYR A 264 -6.36 10.31 40.41
CA TYR A 264 -7.46 10.33 41.40
C TYR A 264 -7.93 8.93 41.82
N GLY A 265 -7.13 7.89 41.54
CA GLY A 265 -7.50 6.50 41.83
C GLY A 265 -8.47 5.86 40.82
N TYR A 266 -8.94 6.57 39.79
CA TYR A 266 -9.91 6.05 38.83
C TYR A 266 -9.30 5.05 37.85
N THR A 267 -8.17 5.38 37.22
CA THR A 267 -7.46 4.45 36.33
C THR A 267 -7.00 3.21 37.08
N GLU A 268 -6.59 3.35 38.34
CA GLU A 268 -6.25 2.24 39.22
C GLU A 268 -7.44 1.29 39.48
N GLN A 269 -8.64 1.83 39.72
CA GLN A 269 -9.85 1.02 39.87
C GLN A 269 -10.14 0.18 38.61
N LEU A 270 -9.97 0.79 37.43
CA LEU A 270 -10.09 0.07 36.16
C LEU A 270 -9.02 -1.03 36.04
N ALA A 271 -7.76 -0.71 36.36
CA ALA A 271 -6.63 -1.65 36.26
C ALA A 271 -6.88 -2.91 37.09
N ASN A 272 -7.42 -2.74 38.31
CA ASN A 272 -7.78 -3.86 39.18
C ASN A 272 -8.93 -4.71 38.61
N LYS A 273 -9.99 -4.08 38.07
CA LYS A 273 -11.10 -4.83 37.45
C LYS A 273 -10.72 -5.55 36.17
N ILE A 274 -9.89 -4.92 35.33
CA ILE A 274 -9.34 -5.53 34.12
C ILE A 274 -8.50 -6.77 34.49
N LYS A 275 -7.67 -6.67 35.54
CA LYS A 275 -6.92 -7.81 36.07
C LYS A 275 -7.83 -8.96 36.52
N GLU A 276 -8.94 -8.66 37.21
CA GLU A 276 -9.94 -9.68 37.58
C GLU A 276 -10.51 -10.37 36.33
N GLY A 277 -10.88 -9.59 35.30
CA GLY A 277 -11.40 -10.10 34.03
C GLY A 277 -10.41 -11.02 33.31
N ILE A 278 -9.16 -10.59 33.15
CA ILE A 278 -8.10 -11.40 32.51
C ILE A 278 -7.88 -12.72 33.27
N LYS A 279 -7.84 -12.68 34.60
CA LYS A 279 -7.69 -13.91 35.41
C LYS A 279 -8.88 -14.86 35.27
N ALA A 280 -10.07 -14.33 35.01
CA ALA A 280 -11.26 -15.15 34.79
C ALA A 280 -11.30 -15.82 33.41
N SER A 281 -10.53 -15.32 32.43
CA SER A 281 -10.49 -15.93 31.09
C SER A 281 -9.77 -17.29 31.05
N GLY A 282 -8.83 -17.51 31.97
CA GLY A 282 -8.06 -18.74 32.10
C GLY A 282 -6.73 -18.57 32.87
N THR A 283 -5.81 -19.52 32.68
CA THR A 283 -4.51 -19.56 33.37
C THR A 283 -3.52 -18.53 32.81
N VAL A 284 -3.64 -17.29 33.28
CA VAL A 284 -2.77 -16.15 32.90
C VAL A 284 -2.23 -15.47 34.16
N ASP A 285 -0.92 -15.21 34.18
CA ASP A 285 -0.31 -14.41 35.25
C ASP A 285 -0.43 -12.93 34.90
N VAL A 286 -0.95 -12.11 35.83
CA VAL A 286 -1.19 -10.68 35.60
C VAL A 286 -0.48 -9.87 36.67
N ARG A 287 0.43 -8.98 36.25
CA ARG A 287 1.24 -8.11 37.12
C ARG A 287 0.89 -6.65 36.85
N LEU A 288 0.64 -5.91 37.93
CA LEU A 288 0.29 -4.49 37.93
C LEU A 288 1.49 -3.69 38.41
N TYR A 289 1.83 -2.61 37.72
CA TYR A 289 2.90 -1.68 38.10
C TYR A 289 2.35 -0.27 38.17
N ASP A 290 2.30 0.31 39.37
CA ASP A 290 2.10 1.75 39.51
C ASP A 290 3.41 2.45 39.16
N MET A 291 3.42 3.14 38.02
CA MET A 291 4.63 3.78 37.49
C MET A 291 5.05 5.04 38.27
N ASN A 292 4.27 5.49 39.26
CA ASN A 292 4.75 6.48 40.22
C ASN A 292 5.76 5.90 41.23
N HIS A 293 5.79 4.58 41.38
CA HIS A 293 6.56 3.90 42.44
C HIS A 293 7.44 2.74 41.92
N SER A 294 7.25 2.31 40.67
CA SER A 294 7.94 1.16 40.08
C SER A 294 9.20 1.56 39.33
N ASP A 295 10.22 0.69 39.34
CA ASP A 295 11.45 0.87 38.56
C ASP A 295 11.20 0.66 37.06
N LYS A 296 11.51 1.67 36.24
CA LYS A 296 11.27 1.66 34.79
C LYS A 296 12.04 0.56 34.07
N ALA A 297 13.32 0.38 34.38
CA ALA A 297 14.18 -0.57 33.69
C ALA A 297 13.67 -2.01 33.91
N LYS A 298 13.27 -2.32 35.15
CA LYS A 298 12.67 -3.60 35.50
C LYS A 298 11.33 -3.84 34.78
N VAL A 299 10.48 -2.83 34.67
CA VAL A 299 9.19 -2.96 33.96
C VAL A 299 9.41 -3.18 32.45
N LEU A 300 10.38 -2.48 31.84
CA LEU A 300 10.74 -2.69 30.44
C LEU A 300 11.29 -4.11 30.20
N GLU A 301 12.12 -4.62 31.10
CA GLU A 301 12.59 -6.00 31.06
C GLU A 301 11.41 -6.99 31.09
N GLU A 302 10.46 -6.81 32.01
CA GLU A 302 9.27 -7.67 32.08
C GLU A 302 8.39 -7.57 30.83
N ILE A 303 8.24 -6.38 30.24
CA ILE A 303 7.52 -6.18 28.98
C ILE A 303 8.18 -6.97 27.85
N GLY A 304 9.50 -7.04 27.80
CA GLY A 304 10.24 -7.87 26.84
C GLY A 304 9.81 -9.34 26.87
N TYR A 305 9.49 -9.86 28.06
CA TYR A 305 9.05 -11.23 28.30
C TYR A 305 7.53 -11.43 28.35
N ALA A 306 6.74 -10.35 28.22
CA ALA A 306 5.29 -10.42 28.29
C ALA A 306 4.66 -11.02 27.01
N ASP A 307 3.50 -11.65 27.15
CA ASP A 307 2.66 -12.08 26.03
C ASP A 307 1.57 -11.04 25.73
N GLY A 308 1.13 -10.31 26.77
CA GLY A 308 0.17 -9.22 26.69
C GLY A 308 0.61 -7.97 27.45
N ILE A 309 0.27 -6.78 26.95
CA ILE A 309 0.63 -5.50 27.58
C ILE A 309 -0.60 -4.58 27.63
N LEU A 310 -0.90 -4.00 28.79
CA LEU A 310 -2.00 -3.03 28.94
C LEU A 310 -1.53 -1.76 29.63
N PHE A 311 -1.49 -0.64 28.90
CA PHE A 311 -1.06 0.64 29.45
C PHE A 311 -2.24 1.42 30.07
N GLY A 312 -2.17 1.71 31.36
CA GLY A 312 -3.17 2.48 32.08
C GLY A 312 -2.77 3.96 32.21
N THR A 313 -3.48 4.88 31.58
CA THR A 313 -3.19 6.32 31.70
C THR A 313 -4.46 7.16 31.82
N PRO A 314 -4.53 8.16 32.72
CA PRO A 314 -5.55 9.19 32.60
C PRO A 314 -5.20 10.16 31.44
N THR A 315 -6.07 11.14 31.22
CA THR A 315 -5.79 12.28 30.32
C THR A 315 -5.58 13.55 31.13
N ILE A 316 -4.42 14.20 30.98
CA ILE A 316 -4.10 15.50 31.56
C ILE A 316 -3.55 16.40 30.45
N VAL A 317 -4.13 17.60 30.28
CA VAL A 317 -3.82 18.56 29.20
C VAL A 317 -3.78 17.90 27.81
N GLY A 318 -4.78 17.05 27.53
CA GLY A 318 -4.91 16.41 26.22
C GLY A 318 -3.93 15.27 25.96
N GLU A 319 -3.25 14.74 26.98
CA GLU A 319 -2.19 13.76 26.78
C GLU A 319 -2.20 12.60 27.80
N ALA A 320 -1.58 11.47 27.41
CA ALA A 320 -1.17 10.41 28.33
C ALA A 320 -0.03 10.90 29.24
N LEU A 321 0.12 10.28 30.41
CA LEU A 321 1.13 10.74 31.36
C LEU A 321 2.53 10.24 31.01
N GLU A 322 3.52 11.08 31.31
CA GLU A 322 4.95 10.87 31.02
C GLU A 322 5.45 9.46 31.38
N PRO A 323 5.16 8.87 32.57
CA PRO A 323 5.68 7.54 32.89
C PRO A 323 5.18 6.43 31.97
N ILE A 324 3.99 6.59 31.38
CA ILE A 324 3.44 5.65 30.38
C ILE A 324 4.06 5.89 29.02
N TRP A 325 4.29 7.16 28.65
CA TRP A 325 4.98 7.52 27.42
C TRP A 325 6.42 7.02 27.39
N GLU A 326 7.17 7.16 28.48
CA GLU A 326 8.54 6.68 28.56
C GLU A 326 8.61 5.17 28.23
N LEU A 327 7.71 4.37 28.80
CA LEU A 327 7.64 2.95 28.50
C LEU A 327 7.26 2.69 27.03
N ALA A 328 6.23 3.37 26.53
CA ALA A 328 5.71 3.15 25.17
C ALA A 328 6.71 3.58 24.08
N ILE A 329 7.53 4.61 24.33
CA ILE A 329 8.56 5.08 23.40
C ILE A 329 9.75 4.12 23.38
N SER A 330 10.09 3.51 24.52
CA SER A 330 11.14 2.48 24.62
C SER A 330 10.77 1.13 23.97
N LEU A 331 9.56 0.97 23.42
CA LEU A 331 9.19 -0.21 22.64
C LEU A 331 9.67 -0.10 21.19
N HIS A 332 10.21 -1.19 20.68
CA HIS A 332 10.72 -1.32 19.31
C HIS A 332 10.05 -2.48 18.57
N GLY A 333 9.67 -2.27 17.32
CA GLY A 333 8.96 -3.27 16.50
C GLY A 333 9.68 -4.61 16.33
N PRO A 334 11.00 -4.65 16.04
CA PRO A 334 11.74 -5.91 15.94
C PRO A 334 11.75 -6.74 17.23
N VAL A 335 11.74 -6.08 18.39
CA VAL A 335 11.84 -6.75 19.71
C VAL A 335 10.46 -7.11 20.28
N HIS A 336 9.50 -6.19 20.19
CA HIS A 336 8.22 -6.28 20.90
C HIS A 336 7.05 -6.58 19.98
N GLY A 337 7.20 -6.45 18.67
CA GLY A 337 6.14 -6.63 17.69
C GLY A 337 5.45 -7.99 17.81
N GLY A 338 4.16 -8.03 17.51
CA GLY A 338 3.34 -9.24 17.53
C GLY A 338 2.77 -9.65 18.89
N LYS A 339 3.26 -9.08 20.02
CA LYS A 339 2.62 -9.25 21.34
C LYS A 339 1.24 -8.59 21.37
N LEU A 340 0.31 -9.13 22.17
CA LEU A 340 -1.03 -8.54 22.32
C LEU A 340 -0.94 -7.27 23.17
N ALA A 341 -1.58 -6.18 22.74
CA ALA A 341 -1.52 -4.93 23.51
C ALA A 341 -2.80 -4.11 23.43
N SER A 342 -3.03 -3.27 24.44
CA SER A 342 -4.04 -2.20 24.42
C SER A 342 -3.74 -1.15 25.51
N ALA A 343 -4.59 -0.14 25.63
CA ALA A 343 -4.52 0.90 26.64
C ALA A 343 -5.89 1.15 27.26
N PHE A 344 -5.90 1.64 28.50
CA PHE A 344 -7.12 1.98 29.21
C PHE A 344 -6.93 3.19 30.13
N GLY A 345 -8.04 3.82 30.55
CA GLY A 345 -7.91 5.06 31.33
C GLY A 345 -9.19 5.79 31.69
N SER A 346 -9.10 6.64 32.71
CA SER A 346 -10.14 7.62 33.05
C SER A 346 -9.80 9.01 32.51
N TYR A 347 -10.79 9.77 32.03
CA TYR A 347 -10.61 11.15 31.58
C TYR A 347 -11.71 12.10 32.08
N GLY A 348 -11.46 13.42 32.04
CA GLY A 348 -12.44 14.44 32.45
C GLY A 348 -13.35 14.91 31.31
N TRP A 349 -12.75 15.51 30.27
CA TRP A 349 -13.49 16.10 29.14
C TRP A 349 -12.99 15.63 27.78
N SER A 350 -11.69 15.64 27.50
CA SER A 350 -11.14 15.48 26.14
C SER A 350 -10.69 14.04 25.77
N GLY A 351 -10.01 13.32 26.69
CA GLY A 351 -9.88 11.86 26.65
C GLY A 351 -8.91 11.25 25.65
N GLU A 352 -7.87 11.97 25.24
CA GLU A 352 -6.89 11.61 24.21
C GLU A 352 -5.83 10.61 24.67
N GLY A 353 -5.54 10.52 25.97
CA GLY A 353 -4.40 9.73 26.47
C GLY A 353 -4.45 8.26 26.06
N VAL A 354 -5.63 7.61 26.12
CA VAL A 354 -5.78 6.22 25.65
C VAL A 354 -5.58 6.11 24.12
N PRO A 355 -6.29 6.89 23.28
CA PRO A 355 -6.04 6.93 21.84
C PRO A 355 -4.56 7.12 21.44
N HIS A 356 -3.83 8.03 22.09
CA HIS A 356 -2.45 8.30 21.74
C HIS A 356 -1.54 7.09 22.00
N ILE A 357 -1.72 6.42 23.15
CA ILE A 357 -0.99 5.19 23.42
C ILE A 357 -1.38 4.09 22.43
N ILE A 358 -2.67 3.92 22.12
CA ILE A 358 -3.12 2.96 21.10
C ILE A 358 -2.41 3.17 19.76
N GLU A 359 -2.29 4.41 19.28
CA GLU A 359 -1.57 4.70 18.03
C GLU A 359 -0.08 4.39 18.15
N ARG A 360 0.56 4.71 19.29
CA ARG A 360 1.96 4.32 19.52
C ARG A 360 2.15 2.81 19.49
N LEU A 361 1.25 2.03 20.11
CA LEU A 361 1.33 0.57 20.11
C LEU A 361 1.21 -0.02 18.69
N LYS A 362 0.39 0.59 17.82
CA LYS A 362 0.29 0.19 16.40
C LYS A 362 1.58 0.48 15.63
N GLN A 363 2.22 1.63 15.87
CA GLN A 363 3.50 1.99 15.23
C GLN A 363 4.61 0.97 15.51
N VAL A 364 4.62 0.38 16.71
CA VAL A 364 5.59 -0.66 17.10
C VAL A 364 5.14 -2.09 16.73
N ARG A 365 4.13 -2.22 15.86
CA ARG A 365 3.65 -3.50 15.29
C ARG A 365 3.14 -4.50 16.33
N LEU A 366 2.61 -4.03 17.46
CA LEU A 366 1.89 -4.89 18.41
C LEU A 366 0.54 -5.32 17.83
N LYS A 367 0.00 -6.44 18.31
CA LYS A 367 -1.39 -6.83 18.03
C LYS A 367 -2.31 -6.01 18.93
N VAL A 368 -2.72 -4.85 18.43
CA VAL A 368 -3.49 -3.90 19.23
C VAL A 368 -4.98 -4.23 19.18
N VAL A 369 -5.61 -4.37 20.35
CA VAL A 369 -7.08 -4.38 20.49
C VAL A 369 -7.56 -3.01 20.95
N ASP A 370 -8.85 -2.72 20.75
CA ASP A 370 -9.42 -1.41 21.07
C ASP A 370 -9.16 -0.99 22.52
N GLY A 371 -8.99 0.31 22.75
CA GLY A 371 -8.74 0.87 24.08
C GLY A 371 -10.02 1.03 24.89
N PHE A 372 -9.91 0.95 26.22
CA PHE A 372 -11.04 1.12 27.13
C PHE A 372 -10.95 2.43 27.93
N ARG A 373 -11.92 3.33 27.78
CA ARG A 373 -11.90 4.62 28.48
C ARG A 373 -13.24 4.98 29.09
N ILE A 374 -13.19 5.62 30.27
CA ILE A 374 -14.38 6.09 30.98
C ILE A 374 -14.22 7.54 31.42
N ARG A 375 -15.35 8.22 31.57
CA ARG A 375 -15.37 9.62 31.99
C ARG A 375 -15.52 9.71 33.51
N PHE A 376 -14.60 10.41 34.16
CA PHE A 376 -14.53 10.59 35.62
C PHE A 376 -14.51 9.26 36.39
N LYS A 377 -15.18 9.24 37.56
CA LYS A 377 -15.20 8.11 38.47
C LYS A 377 -15.95 6.93 37.83
N PRO A 378 -15.37 5.71 37.80
CA PRO A 378 -16.09 4.54 37.35
C PRO A 378 -17.37 4.32 38.18
N SER A 379 -18.49 4.08 37.50
CA SER A 379 -19.69 3.52 38.12
C SER A 379 -19.58 1.99 38.24
N GLU A 380 -20.47 1.35 39.00
CA GLU A 380 -20.56 -0.12 39.04
C GLU A 380 -20.71 -0.74 37.65
N ALA A 381 -21.51 -0.12 36.77
CA ALA A 381 -21.65 -0.56 35.38
C ALA A 381 -20.32 -0.47 34.62
N ASN A 382 -19.57 0.62 34.79
CA ASN A 382 -18.26 0.76 34.14
C ASN A 382 -17.20 -0.21 34.70
N LEU A 383 -17.32 -0.61 35.97
CA LEU A 383 -16.45 -1.64 36.55
C LEU A 383 -16.78 -3.03 35.97
N VAL A 384 -18.04 -3.31 35.63
CA VAL A 384 -18.44 -4.51 34.88
C VAL A 384 -17.90 -4.47 33.44
N GLU A 385 -18.01 -3.33 32.76
CA GLU A 385 -17.42 -3.15 31.41
C GLU A 385 -15.89 -3.32 31.42
N ALA A 386 -15.21 -2.80 32.45
CA ALA A 386 -13.77 -2.98 32.63
C ALA A 386 -13.39 -4.45 32.87
N TYR A 387 -14.21 -5.18 33.63
CA TYR A 387 -14.07 -6.61 33.81
C TYR A 387 -14.23 -7.36 32.48
N ASP A 388 -15.29 -7.06 31.71
CA ASP A 388 -15.56 -7.69 30.43
C ASP A 388 -14.45 -7.38 29.41
N PHE A 389 -13.94 -6.15 29.40
CA PHE A 389 -12.78 -5.75 28.60
C PHE A 389 -11.55 -6.61 28.93
N GLY A 390 -11.23 -6.80 30.22
CA GLY A 390 -10.16 -7.67 30.66
C GLY A 390 -10.37 -9.14 30.28
N TYR A 391 -11.60 -9.65 30.45
CA TYR A 391 -11.96 -11.02 30.08
C TYR A 391 -11.75 -11.27 28.59
N ASN A 392 -12.19 -10.32 27.75
CA ASN A 392 -12.02 -10.39 26.30
C ASN A 392 -10.54 -10.36 25.90
N PHE A 393 -9.75 -9.46 26.50
CA PHE A 393 -8.30 -9.40 26.28
C PHE A 393 -7.64 -10.75 26.62
N GLY A 394 -8.01 -11.34 27.75
CA GLY A 394 -7.53 -12.65 28.18
C GLY A 394 -7.98 -13.79 27.25
N CYS A 395 -9.18 -13.75 26.68
CA CYS A 395 -9.64 -14.73 25.70
C CYS A 395 -8.82 -14.65 24.39
N VAL A 396 -8.59 -13.44 23.89
CA VAL A 396 -7.74 -13.22 22.69
C VAL A 396 -6.32 -13.71 22.96
N LEU A 397 -5.76 -13.40 24.14
CA LEU A 397 -4.42 -13.86 24.52
C LEU A 397 -4.30 -15.39 24.55
N LEU A 398 -5.36 -16.09 24.95
CA LEU A 398 -5.40 -17.55 25.07
C LEU A 398 -5.87 -18.26 23.79
N ASP A 399 -6.16 -17.51 22.72
CA ASP A 399 -6.79 -18.03 21.49
C ASP A 399 -8.09 -18.81 21.79
N LYS A 400 -8.87 -18.35 22.79
CA LYS A 400 -10.12 -18.98 23.24
C LYS A 400 -11.33 -18.24 22.66
N LYS A 401 -12.33 -18.99 22.17
CA LYS A 401 -13.61 -18.42 21.73
C LYS A 401 -14.31 -17.69 22.88
N ASN A 402 -14.77 -16.48 22.60
CA ASN A 402 -15.62 -15.71 23.49
C ASN A 402 -17.08 -16.08 23.24
N GLU A 403 -17.75 -16.69 24.22
CA GLU A 403 -19.13 -17.18 24.08
C GLU A 403 -20.18 -16.06 23.98
N LYS A 404 -19.81 -14.79 24.20
CA LYS A 404 -20.77 -13.68 24.33
C LYS A 404 -20.95 -12.76 23.11
N LEU A 405 -20.15 -12.84 22.05
CA LEU A 405 -20.20 -11.85 20.96
C LEU A 405 -19.77 -12.44 19.62
N GLU A 406 -20.67 -12.54 18.65
CA GLU A 406 -20.29 -12.36 17.23
C GLU A 406 -21.43 -11.75 16.40
N PRO A 407 -21.09 -10.69 15.64
CA PRO A 407 -21.48 -10.55 14.25
C PRO A 407 -20.27 -10.82 13.32
N LYS A 408 -20.54 -11.47 12.18
CA LYS A 408 -19.53 -11.83 11.16
C LYS A 408 -19.00 -10.60 10.38
N LYS A 409 -17.78 -10.74 9.84
CA LYS A 409 -17.12 -9.82 8.89
C LYS A 409 -17.14 -10.39 7.46
N SER A 410 -17.25 -9.51 6.47
CA SER A 410 -17.60 -9.80 5.08
C SER A 410 -16.47 -10.37 4.22
N GLY A 411 -15.22 -10.27 4.67
CA GLY A 411 -14.03 -10.58 3.88
C GLY A 411 -13.84 -9.69 2.63
N LYS A 412 -14.60 -8.59 2.51
CA LYS A 412 -14.54 -7.68 1.34
C LYS A 412 -14.25 -6.24 1.77
N VAL A 413 -13.50 -5.54 0.91
CA VAL A 413 -13.14 -4.13 1.08
C VAL A 413 -13.53 -3.31 -0.15
N LYS A 414 -13.95 -2.06 0.04
CA LYS A 414 -14.25 -1.10 -1.03
C LYS A 414 -13.07 -0.15 -1.17
N CYS A 415 -12.51 -0.07 -2.37
CA CYS A 415 -11.53 0.94 -2.74
C CYS A 415 -12.20 2.32 -2.74
N MET A 416 -11.69 3.25 -1.92
CA MET A 416 -12.20 4.63 -1.83
C MET A 416 -11.98 5.44 -3.11
N ILE A 417 -11.11 4.96 -4.00
CA ILE A 417 -10.66 5.69 -5.18
C ILE A 417 -11.57 5.42 -6.38
N CYS A 418 -11.74 4.16 -6.73
CA CYS A 418 -12.55 3.75 -7.88
C CYS A 418 -13.89 3.11 -7.47
N GLY A 419 -14.12 2.92 -6.17
CA GLY A 419 -15.31 2.23 -5.67
C GLY A 419 -15.32 0.73 -5.90
N ALA A 420 -14.25 0.13 -6.43
CA ALA A 420 -14.16 -1.31 -6.66
C ALA A 420 -14.28 -2.07 -5.33
N ILE A 421 -15.10 -3.13 -5.31
CA ILE A 421 -15.19 -4.06 -4.20
C ILE A 421 -14.22 -5.20 -4.47
N LEU A 422 -13.30 -5.42 -3.53
CA LEU A 422 -12.18 -6.34 -3.60
C LEU A 422 -12.27 -7.32 -2.44
N ASP A 423 -11.53 -8.42 -2.56
CA ASP A 423 -11.25 -9.29 -1.42
C ASP A 423 -10.33 -8.54 -0.43
N ASP A 424 -10.52 -8.72 0.87
CA ASP A 424 -9.73 -8.04 1.89
C ASP A 424 -8.26 -8.48 1.94
N THR A 425 -7.92 -9.55 1.21
CA THR A 425 -6.55 -10.04 0.97
C THR A 425 -5.78 -9.27 -0.10
N GLU A 426 -6.44 -8.44 -0.92
CA GLU A 426 -5.76 -7.66 -1.97
C GLU A 426 -4.92 -6.52 -1.37
N ASP A 427 -3.64 -6.44 -1.71
CA ASP A 427 -2.76 -5.35 -1.25
C ASP A 427 -2.85 -4.09 -2.14
N ILE A 428 -3.24 -4.27 -3.41
CA ILE A 428 -3.34 -3.22 -4.43
C ILE A 428 -4.65 -3.38 -5.20
N CYS A 429 -5.33 -2.26 -5.49
CA CYS A 429 -6.57 -2.31 -6.24
C CYS A 429 -6.27 -2.66 -7.70
N PRO A 430 -6.79 -3.77 -8.25
CA PRO A 430 -6.57 -4.15 -9.65
C PRO A 430 -7.21 -3.17 -10.64
N VAL A 431 -8.18 -2.37 -10.18
CA VAL A 431 -8.88 -1.39 -11.03
C VAL A 431 -8.10 -0.09 -11.12
N CYS A 432 -7.70 0.54 -10.00
CA CYS A 432 -7.03 1.85 -10.01
C CYS A 432 -5.55 1.84 -9.63
N GLY A 433 -5.02 0.74 -9.09
CA GLY A 433 -3.59 0.60 -8.75
C GLY A 433 -3.17 1.18 -7.40
N VAL A 434 -4.12 1.65 -6.58
CA VAL A 434 -3.83 2.23 -5.26
C VAL A 434 -3.67 1.15 -4.19
N GLY A 435 -2.86 1.44 -3.16
CA GLY A 435 -2.62 0.54 -2.05
C GLY A 435 -3.79 0.46 -1.06
N LYS A 436 -3.77 -0.60 -0.23
CA LYS A 436 -4.79 -0.92 0.77
C LYS A 436 -5.09 0.17 1.80
N GLU A 437 -4.21 1.17 1.97
CA GLU A 437 -4.46 2.34 2.81
C GLU A 437 -5.68 3.16 2.37
N ASN A 438 -6.09 2.98 1.11
CA ASN A 438 -7.27 3.57 0.48
C ASN A 438 -8.48 2.63 0.46
N PHE A 439 -8.44 1.51 1.19
CA PHE A 439 -9.56 0.58 1.27
C PHE A 439 -10.34 0.79 2.56
N ILE A 440 -11.67 0.71 2.46
CA ILE A 440 -12.58 0.67 3.61
C ILE A 440 -13.24 -0.69 3.66
N ALA A 441 -13.49 -1.22 4.86
CA ALA A 441 -14.25 -2.46 4.98
C ALA A 441 -15.63 -2.28 4.35
N VAL A 442 -16.07 -3.25 3.54
CA VAL A 442 -17.48 -3.33 3.16
C VAL A 442 -18.21 -3.85 4.39
N GLU A 443 -19.07 -3.02 4.97
CA GLU A 443 -19.97 -3.48 6.02
C GLU A 443 -20.75 -4.69 5.48
N ASP A 444 -20.71 -5.80 6.23
CA ASP A 444 -21.56 -6.94 5.95
C ASP A 444 -23.00 -6.46 5.98
N LEU A 445 -23.77 -6.85 4.96
CA LEU A 445 -25.20 -6.59 4.92
C LEU A 445 -25.81 -7.17 6.20
N THR A 446 -26.18 -6.30 7.14
CA THR A 446 -27.07 -6.71 8.22
C THR A 446 -28.41 -6.98 7.56
N LEU A 447 -28.88 -8.22 7.71
CA LEU A 447 -30.10 -8.69 7.09
C LEU A 447 -31.28 -8.05 7.83
N THR A 448 -31.71 -6.88 7.36
CA THR A 448 -32.83 -6.12 7.96
C THR A 448 -34.19 -6.61 7.44
N HIS A 449 -34.20 -7.23 6.25
CA HIS A 449 -35.41 -7.68 5.57
C HIS A 449 -35.14 -8.95 4.75
N HIS A 450 -36.03 -9.94 4.85
CA HIS A 450 -36.03 -11.18 4.07
C HIS A 450 -37.47 -11.53 3.70
N HIS A 451 -37.71 -11.83 2.43
CA HIS A 451 -39.03 -12.12 1.90
C HIS A 451 -38.94 -13.14 0.77
N ASP A 452 -39.10 -14.41 1.13
CA ASP A 452 -39.12 -15.52 0.18
C ASP A 452 -40.43 -15.56 -0.61
N THR A 453 -40.32 -15.36 -1.92
CA THR A 453 -41.42 -15.50 -2.88
C THR A 453 -40.98 -16.37 -4.05
N LYS A 454 -41.93 -16.84 -4.86
CA LYS A 454 -41.65 -17.54 -6.12
C LYS A 454 -41.67 -16.60 -7.33
N GLU A 455 -41.59 -15.29 -7.08
CA GLU A 455 -41.63 -14.28 -8.14
C GLU A 455 -40.47 -14.46 -9.12
N HIS A 456 -40.74 -14.09 -10.37
CA HIS A 456 -39.74 -14.06 -11.43
C HIS A 456 -39.25 -12.63 -11.65
N PHE A 457 -38.00 -12.39 -11.23
CA PHE A 457 -37.27 -11.16 -11.46
C PHE A 457 -36.53 -11.24 -12.79
N VAL A 458 -36.79 -10.29 -13.69
CA VAL A 458 -36.06 -10.16 -14.97
C VAL A 458 -35.21 -8.90 -14.94
N ILE A 459 -33.90 -9.07 -15.15
CA ILE A 459 -32.91 -7.99 -15.15
C ILE A 459 -32.42 -7.78 -16.58
N LEU A 460 -32.68 -6.59 -17.12
CA LEU A 460 -32.30 -6.22 -18.48
C LEU A 460 -30.94 -5.53 -18.45
N GLY A 461 -29.87 -6.28 -18.73
CA GLY A 461 -28.49 -5.77 -18.78
C GLY A 461 -27.50 -6.70 -18.08
N GLY A 462 -26.22 -6.56 -18.44
CA GLY A 462 -25.08 -7.29 -17.86
C GLY A 462 -24.04 -6.38 -17.21
N GLY A 463 -24.41 -5.15 -16.85
CA GLY A 463 -23.51 -4.18 -16.19
C GLY A 463 -23.45 -4.33 -14.66
N VAL A 464 -22.71 -3.42 -14.02
CA VAL A 464 -22.54 -3.43 -12.55
C VAL A 464 -23.85 -3.20 -11.79
N ALA A 465 -24.77 -2.40 -12.34
CA ALA A 465 -26.10 -2.20 -11.76
C ALA A 465 -26.92 -3.50 -11.77
N ALA A 466 -26.90 -4.23 -12.89
CA ALA A 466 -27.58 -5.51 -13.03
C ALA A 466 -27.01 -6.57 -12.07
N TYR A 467 -25.68 -6.66 -11.97
CA TYR A 467 -25.01 -7.55 -11.01
C TYR A 467 -25.41 -7.25 -9.56
N ASN A 468 -25.34 -5.98 -9.13
CA ASN A 468 -25.70 -5.63 -7.76
C ASN A 468 -27.19 -5.84 -7.48
N ALA A 469 -28.07 -5.55 -8.46
CA ALA A 469 -29.50 -5.85 -8.32
C ALA A 469 -29.74 -7.35 -8.13
N ALA A 470 -29.13 -8.21 -8.97
CA ALA A 470 -29.26 -9.65 -8.85
C ALA A 470 -28.79 -10.16 -7.48
N ARG A 471 -27.68 -9.61 -6.98
CA ARG A 471 -27.13 -9.94 -5.66
C ARG A 471 -28.08 -9.53 -4.53
N GLU A 472 -28.59 -8.29 -4.54
CA GLU A 472 -29.49 -7.80 -3.48
C GLU A 472 -30.85 -8.50 -3.48
N ILE A 473 -31.36 -8.88 -4.67
CA ILE A 473 -32.58 -9.70 -4.80
C ILE A 473 -32.32 -11.08 -4.17
N ARG A 474 -31.26 -11.78 -4.58
CA ARG A 474 -30.96 -13.11 -4.05
C ARG A 474 -30.71 -13.08 -2.54
N PHE A 475 -30.03 -12.05 -2.04
CA PHE A 475 -29.76 -11.88 -0.62
C PHE A 475 -31.04 -11.75 0.24
N ARG A 476 -32.14 -11.24 -0.34
CA ARG A 476 -33.42 -11.05 0.35
C ARG A 476 -34.45 -12.13 0.05
N ASN A 477 -34.27 -12.91 -1.01
CA ASN A 477 -35.23 -13.87 -1.49
C ASN A 477 -34.51 -15.11 -2.06
N ASP A 478 -34.46 -16.17 -1.27
CA ASP A 478 -33.76 -17.41 -1.56
C ASP A 478 -34.55 -18.30 -2.54
N THR A 479 -35.86 -18.10 -2.64
CA THR A 479 -36.76 -18.96 -3.43
C THR A 479 -37.12 -18.40 -4.81
N CYS A 480 -36.85 -17.13 -5.08
CA CYS A 480 -37.22 -16.49 -6.35
C CYS A 480 -36.43 -17.02 -7.55
N LYS A 481 -36.99 -16.76 -8.74
CA LYS A 481 -36.33 -16.97 -10.03
C LYS A 481 -35.73 -15.65 -10.51
N ILE A 482 -34.46 -15.65 -10.88
CA ILE A 482 -33.76 -14.47 -11.42
C ILE A 482 -33.26 -14.82 -12.81
N THR A 483 -33.67 -14.05 -13.83
CA THR A 483 -33.13 -14.11 -15.19
C THR A 483 -32.44 -12.79 -15.51
N MET A 484 -31.16 -12.84 -15.89
CA MET A 484 -30.36 -11.68 -16.25
C MET A 484 -29.95 -11.78 -17.72
N ILE A 485 -30.26 -10.75 -18.51
CA ILE A 485 -30.11 -10.77 -19.98
C ILE A 485 -29.04 -9.76 -20.38
N SER A 486 -28.01 -10.19 -21.10
CA SER A 486 -26.93 -9.35 -21.60
C SER A 486 -26.74 -9.54 -23.10
N GLU A 487 -26.68 -8.42 -23.83
CA GLU A 487 -26.30 -8.40 -25.25
C GLU A 487 -24.85 -8.82 -25.45
N GLU A 488 -23.99 -8.64 -24.45
CA GLU A 488 -22.57 -8.95 -24.53
C GLU A 488 -22.29 -10.46 -24.37
N ALA A 489 -21.21 -10.92 -24.99
CA ALA A 489 -20.76 -12.31 -24.95
C ALA A 489 -20.03 -12.70 -23.64
N TYR A 490 -19.85 -11.76 -22.73
CA TYR A 490 -18.97 -11.88 -21.57
C TYR A 490 -19.73 -11.80 -20.25
N LEU A 491 -19.17 -12.40 -19.19
CA LEU A 491 -19.67 -12.21 -17.82
C LEU A 491 -19.63 -10.73 -17.44
N PRO A 492 -20.55 -10.23 -16.60
CA PRO A 492 -20.47 -8.87 -16.06
C PRO A 492 -19.07 -8.55 -15.51
N TYR A 493 -18.51 -7.42 -15.94
CA TYR A 493 -17.10 -7.08 -15.72
C TYR A 493 -16.91 -5.62 -15.31
N ASN A 494 -15.74 -5.31 -14.74
CA ASN A 494 -15.32 -3.98 -14.32
C ASN A 494 -15.00 -3.10 -15.54
N ARG A 495 -16.00 -2.41 -16.09
CA ARG A 495 -15.84 -1.53 -17.27
C ARG A 495 -14.73 -0.47 -17.13
N PRO A 496 -14.43 0.11 -15.94
CA PRO A 496 -13.29 1.01 -15.79
C PRO A 496 -11.93 0.37 -16.12
N MET A 497 -11.82 -0.96 -16.15
CA MET A 497 -10.58 -1.66 -16.54
C MET A 497 -10.35 -1.70 -18.05
N LEU A 498 -11.33 -1.34 -18.89
CA LEU A 498 -11.23 -1.47 -20.36
C LEU A 498 -10.07 -0.65 -20.96
N THR A 499 -9.83 0.57 -20.47
CA THR A 499 -8.72 1.40 -20.94
C THR A 499 -7.37 0.74 -20.62
N LYS A 500 -7.21 0.20 -19.41
CA LYS A 500 -6.00 -0.52 -18.98
C LYS A 500 -5.81 -1.86 -19.69
N ALA A 501 -6.90 -2.51 -20.10
CA ALA A 501 -6.86 -3.77 -20.81
C ALA A 501 -6.29 -3.67 -22.24
N LEU A 502 -6.20 -2.46 -22.81
CA LEU A 502 -5.66 -2.24 -24.17
C LEU A 502 -4.25 -2.85 -24.35
N LEU A 503 -3.42 -2.85 -23.30
CA LEU A 503 -2.05 -3.41 -23.34
C LEU A 503 -1.72 -4.49 -22.31
N ALA A 504 -2.49 -4.60 -21.24
CA ALA A 504 -2.14 -5.48 -20.13
C ALA A 504 -2.44 -6.98 -20.36
N ASN A 505 -2.91 -7.39 -21.55
CA ASN A 505 -3.31 -8.77 -21.87
C ASN A 505 -4.22 -9.39 -20.79
N PHE A 506 -5.13 -8.61 -20.20
CA PHE A 506 -6.07 -9.15 -19.22
C PHE A 506 -6.98 -10.19 -19.88
N THR A 507 -7.09 -11.35 -19.24
CA THR A 507 -8.09 -12.35 -19.59
C THR A 507 -9.48 -11.86 -19.18
N GLU A 508 -10.51 -12.31 -19.88
CA GLU A 508 -11.92 -11.95 -19.60
C GLU A 508 -12.31 -12.25 -18.14
N ASN A 509 -11.78 -13.35 -17.59
CA ASN A 509 -11.99 -13.75 -16.20
C ASN A 509 -11.33 -12.80 -15.18
N GLN A 510 -10.25 -12.09 -15.54
CA GLN A 510 -9.61 -11.11 -14.67
C GLN A 510 -10.38 -9.79 -14.61
N MET A 511 -11.19 -9.48 -15.62
CA MET A 511 -12.05 -8.29 -15.62
C MET A 511 -13.44 -8.57 -15.00
N ALA A 512 -13.87 -9.83 -14.98
CA ALA A 512 -15.17 -10.24 -14.45
C ALA A 512 -15.36 -9.78 -12.99
N ILE A 513 -16.56 -9.27 -12.67
CA ILE A 513 -16.93 -8.85 -11.30
C ILE A 513 -16.99 -10.07 -10.38
N GLU A 514 -17.51 -11.18 -10.89
CA GLU A 514 -17.57 -12.48 -10.23
C GLU A 514 -17.35 -13.60 -11.25
N LYS A 515 -16.89 -14.76 -10.77
CA LYS A 515 -16.69 -15.96 -11.60
C LYS A 515 -18.03 -16.59 -12.00
N ALA A 516 -18.03 -17.41 -13.06
CA ALA A 516 -19.23 -18.10 -13.55
C ALA A 516 -19.94 -18.93 -12.46
N GLU A 517 -19.16 -19.53 -11.54
CA GLU A 517 -19.66 -20.32 -10.41
C GLU A 517 -20.57 -19.51 -9.49
N TRP A 518 -20.34 -18.21 -9.33
CA TRP A 518 -21.16 -17.36 -8.47
C TRP A 518 -22.61 -17.30 -8.96
N TYR A 519 -22.81 -17.09 -10.27
CA TYR A 519 -24.15 -17.05 -10.87
C TYR A 519 -24.87 -18.40 -10.74
N LYS A 520 -24.13 -19.49 -10.95
CA LYS A 520 -24.65 -20.85 -10.78
C LYS A 520 -25.06 -21.12 -9.33
N ASN A 521 -24.21 -20.79 -8.37
CA ASN A 521 -24.46 -21.01 -6.94
C ASN A 521 -25.63 -20.17 -6.42
N ASN A 522 -25.81 -18.96 -6.97
CA ASN A 522 -26.92 -18.08 -6.65
C ASN A 522 -28.18 -18.33 -7.50
N LYS A 523 -28.20 -19.39 -8.33
CA LYS A 523 -29.32 -19.77 -9.19
C LYS A 523 -29.82 -18.59 -10.06
N ILE A 524 -28.89 -17.88 -10.68
CA ILE A 524 -29.18 -16.80 -11.62
C ILE A 524 -29.07 -17.35 -13.05
N ASP A 525 -30.16 -17.28 -13.81
CA ASP A 525 -30.20 -17.61 -15.24
C ASP A 525 -29.58 -16.45 -16.04
N LEU A 526 -28.26 -16.47 -16.21
CA LEU A 526 -27.51 -15.47 -16.98
C LEU A 526 -27.47 -15.84 -18.47
N ARG A 527 -28.14 -15.02 -19.30
CA ARG A 527 -28.22 -15.19 -20.75
C ARG A 527 -27.35 -14.16 -21.46
N LEU A 528 -26.22 -14.63 -21.99
CA LEU A 528 -25.28 -13.83 -22.79
C LEU A 528 -25.67 -13.85 -24.27
N ASN A 529 -25.10 -12.95 -25.08
CA ASN A 529 -25.40 -12.80 -26.52
C ASN A 529 -26.92 -12.65 -26.83
N THR A 530 -27.67 -12.11 -25.88
CA THR A 530 -29.12 -12.07 -25.93
C THR A 530 -29.58 -10.63 -25.82
N LYS A 531 -30.22 -10.11 -26.87
CA LYS A 531 -30.63 -8.71 -26.93
C LYS A 531 -32.11 -8.56 -26.62
N VAL A 532 -32.43 -7.59 -25.76
CA VAL A 532 -33.80 -7.17 -25.49
C VAL A 532 -34.30 -6.31 -26.64
N VAL A 533 -35.47 -6.63 -27.18
CA VAL A 533 -36.09 -5.95 -28.33
C VAL A 533 -37.21 -5.04 -27.87
N SER A 534 -38.07 -5.52 -26.97
CA SER A 534 -39.19 -4.73 -26.43
C SER A 534 -39.56 -5.16 -25.01
N LEU A 535 -40.25 -4.27 -24.31
CA LEU A 535 -40.79 -4.44 -22.97
C LEU A 535 -42.27 -4.04 -23.01
N ASP A 536 -43.17 -4.92 -22.56
CA ASP A 536 -44.61 -4.66 -22.46
C ASP A 536 -45.02 -4.68 -20.98
N PRO A 537 -45.19 -3.51 -20.34
CA PRO A 537 -45.57 -3.43 -18.93
C PRO A 537 -46.98 -3.94 -18.64
N ASN A 538 -47.89 -3.91 -19.62
CA ASN A 538 -49.27 -4.34 -19.42
C ASN A 538 -49.37 -5.86 -19.35
N LYS A 539 -48.59 -6.55 -20.18
CA LYS A 539 -48.49 -8.03 -20.16
C LYS A 539 -47.42 -8.55 -19.22
N LYS A 540 -46.55 -7.66 -18.72
CA LYS A 540 -45.32 -8.00 -18.00
C LYS A 540 -44.43 -8.96 -18.77
N GLU A 541 -44.15 -8.61 -20.03
CA GLU A 541 -43.39 -9.43 -20.96
C GLU A 541 -42.16 -8.68 -21.52
N VAL A 542 -41.08 -9.42 -21.73
CA VAL A 542 -39.85 -8.96 -22.40
C VAL A 542 -39.64 -9.81 -23.65
N THR A 543 -39.51 -9.18 -24.80
CA THR A 543 -39.23 -9.88 -26.08
C THR A 543 -37.74 -9.80 -26.40
N LEU A 544 -37.15 -10.93 -26.80
CA LEU A 544 -35.73 -11.07 -27.14
C LEU A 544 -35.52 -11.15 -28.66
N ASN A 545 -34.27 -10.97 -29.12
CA ASN A 545 -33.88 -10.96 -30.53
C ASN A 545 -34.14 -12.26 -31.32
N GLN A 546 -34.49 -13.35 -30.64
CA GLN A 546 -34.87 -14.62 -31.27
C GLN A 546 -36.39 -14.87 -31.28
N GLY A 547 -37.19 -13.85 -30.92
CA GLY A 547 -38.65 -13.96 -30.79
C GLY A 547 -39.11 -14.64 -29.50
N GLU A 548 -38.18 -15.07 -28.63
CA GLU A 548 -38.49 -15.58 -27.31
C GLU A 548 -39.12 -14.47 -26.44
N VAL A 549 -40.16 -14.82 -25.70
CA VAL A 549 -40.85 -13.94 -24.76
C VAL A 549 -40.67 -14.47 -23.34
N ILE A 550 -40.24 -13.61 -22.43
CA ILE A 550 -40.07 -13.91 -21.01
C ILE A 550 -41.05 -13.07 -20.19
N THR A 551 -41.90 -13.73 -19.41
CA THR A 551 -42.78 -13.07 -18.43
C THR A 551 -42.02 -12.73 -17.15
N TYR A 552 -42.42 -11.66 -16.47
CA TYR A 552 -41.84 -11.27 -15.19
C TYR A 552 -42.90 -10.85 -14.17
N ASP A 553 -42.57 -10.94 -12.88
CA ASP A 553 -43.34 -10.30 -11.81
C ASP A 553 -42.81 -8.90 -11.53
N LYS A 554 -41.47 -8.78 -11.51
CA LYS A 554 -40.69 -7.53 -11.35
C LYS A 554 -39.60 -7.44 -12.42
N CYS A 555 -39.36 -6.24 -12.95
CA CYS A 555 -38.33 -5.99 -13.97
C CYS A 555 -37.34 -4.91 -13.50
N ILE A 556 -36.04 -5.17 -13.65
CA ILE A 556 -34.98 -4.19 -13.41
C ILE A 556 -34.36 -3.80 -14.75
N TYR A 557 -34.61 -2.57 -15.20
CA TYR A 557 -34.04 -2.00 -16.41
C TYR A 557 -32.63 -1.46 -16.11
N ALA A 558 -31.60 -2.17 -16.57
CA ALA A 558 -30.18 -1.88 -16.34
C ALA A 558 -29.36 -1.93 -17.64
N LEU A 559 -29.96 -1.53 -18.77
CA LEU A 559 -29.34 -1.58 -20.10
C LEU A 559 -28.23 -0.53 -20.30
N GLY A 560 -27.99 0.32 -19.30
CA GLY A 560 -26.86 1.24 -19.25
C GLY A 560 -26.86 2.29 -20.36
N SER A 561 -25.70 2.52 -20.96
CA SER A 561 -25.49 3.60 -21.93
C SER A 561 -24.54 3.18 -23.06
N THR A 562 -24.69 3.83 -24.21
CA THR A 562 -23.82 3.71 -25.39
C THR A 562 -22.91 4.91 -25.53
N SER A 563 -21.74 4.75 -26.15
CA SER A 563 -20.84 5.86 -26.45
C SER A 563 -21.53 6.90 -27.34
N PHE A 564 -21.40 8.17 -26.99
CA PHE A 564 -21.84 9.25 -27.87
C PHE A 564 -20.80 9.47 -28.96
N VAL A 565 -21.19 9.20 -30.20
CA VAL A 565 -20.41 9.53 -31.41
C VAL A 565 -20.96 10.84 -32.00
N PRO A 566 -20.18 11.93 -32.02
CA PRO A 566 -20.59 13.16 -32.67
C PRO A 566 -20.86 12.95 -34.17
N PRO A 567 -21.84 13.63 -34.78
CA PRO A 567 -22.21 13.45 -36.18
C PRO A 567 -21.18 14.10 -37.12
N ILE A 568 -19.97 13.54 -37.17
CA ILE A 568 -18.85 14.01 -38.00
C ILE A 568 -18.81 13.14 -39.26
N GLU A 569 -18.65 13.76 -40.43
CA GLU A 569 -18.42 13.03 -41.68
C GLU A 569 -17.20 12.11 -41.55
N GLY A 570 -17.33 10.85 -41.99
CA GLY A 570 -16.27 9.83 -41.85
C GLY A 570 -16.28 9.07 -40.52
N SER A 571 -17.15 9.40 -39.55
CA SER A 571 -17.27 8.70 -38.26
C SER A 571 -17.70 7.23 -38.33
N THR A 572 -18.14 6.76 -39.50
CA THR A 572 -18.54 5.36 -39.74
C THR A 572 -17.43 4.48 -40.30
N LEU A 573 -16.22 5.03 -40.53
CA LEU A 573 -15.06 4.25 -40.99
C LEU A 573 -14.66 3.18 -39.96
N GLN A 574 -14.05 2.09 -40.42
CA GLN A 574 -13.75 0.93 -39.58
C GLN A 574 -12.65 1.18 -38.54
N GLU A 575 -11.82 2.19 -38.74
CA GLU A 575 -10.77 2.60 -37.80
C GLU A 575 -11.24 3.74 -36.87
N VAL A 576 -12.52 4.11 -36.94
CA VAL A 576 -13.15 5.01 -35.96
C VAL A 576 -13.86 4.16 -34.91
N ILE A 577 -13.32 4.16 -33.69
CA ILE A 577 -13.75 3.28 -32.61
C ILE A 577 -14.09 4.12 -31.37
N SER A 578 -15.02 3.63 -30.55
CA SER A 578 -15.23 4.13 -29.18
C SER A 578 -14.99 3.00 -28.19
N ILE A 579 -14.50 3.26 -26.99
CA ILE A 579 -14.25 2.20 -25.98
C ILE A 579 -15.42 2.13 -25.00
N ARG A 580 -16.24 1.09 -25.09
CA ARG A 580 -17.33 0.81 -24.12
C ARG A 580 -17.46 -0.66 -23.75
N SER A 581 -17.01 -1.55 -24.61
CA SER A 581 -17.13 -3.01 -24.53
C SER A 581 -15.77 -3.70 -24.65
N VAL A 582 -15.70 -4.97 -24.24
CA VAL A 582 -14.50 -5.81 -24.47
C VAL A 582 -14.24 -6.01 -25.97
N SER A 583 -15.29 -6.05 -26.80
CA SER A 583 -15.15 -6.09 -28.26
C SER A 583 -14.44 -4.86 -28.83
N ASP A 584 -14.67 -3.67 -28.27
CA ASP A 584 -13.98 -2.46 -28.71
C ASP A 584 -12.48 -2.53 -28.41
N VAL A 585 -12.13 -3.02 -27.22
CA VAL A 585 -10.73 -3.25 -26.80
C VAL A 585 -10.05 -4.22 -27.76
N LYS A 586 -10.67 -5.37 -28.06
CA LYS A 586 -10.12 -6.35 -29.02
C LYS A 586 -9.86 -5.73 -30.39
N ARG A 587 -10.83 -4.99 -30.92
CA ARG A 587 -10.69 -4.33 -32.23
C ARG A 587 -9.55 -3.31 -32.26
N ILE A 588 -9.37 -2.54 -31.18
CA ILE A 588 -8.24 -1.61 -31.06
C ILE A 588 -6.92 -2.40 -30.99
N THR A 589 -6.83 -3.42 -30.16
CA THR A 589 -5.63 -4.27 -30.02
C THR A 589 -5.25 -4.96 -31.34
N GLU A 590 -6.21 -5.33 -32.19
CA GLU A 590 -5.97 -5.87 -33.52
C GLU A 590 -5.40 -4.84 -34.52
N LEU A 591 -5.83 -3.58 -34.42
CA LEU A 591 -5.38 -2.49 -35.32
C LEU A 591 -4.04 -1.87 -34.87
N LEU A 592 -3.77 -1.85 -33.57
CA LEU A 592 -2.61 -1.17 -32.98
C LEU A 592 -1.25 -1.56 -33.59
N PRO A 593 -0.92 -2.84 -33.86
CA PRO A 593 0.37 -3.22 -34.43
C PRO A 593 0.70 -2.55 -35.78
N ASN A 594 -0.31 -2.14 -36.54
CA ASN A 594 -0.16 -1.50 -37.86
C ASN A 594 -0.45 0.00 -37.83
N THR A 595 -0.64 0.58 -36.64
CA THR A 595 -1.05 1.97 -36.43
C THR A 595 0.15 2.82 -36.03
N LYS A 596 0.42 3.92 -36.74
CA LYS A 596 1.48 4.87 -36.38
C LYS A 596 0.92 6.11 -35.71
N ASN A 597 -0.17 6.67 -36.25
CA ASN A 597 -0.78 7.91 -35.78
C ASN A 597 -2.18 7.61 -35.23
N VAL A 598 -2.44 8.04 -34.01
CA VAL A 598 -3.74 7.91 -33.36
C VAL A 598 -4.26 9.28 -32.99
N VAL A 599 -5.53 9.54 -33.29
CA VAL A 599 -6.23 10.71 -32.76
C VAL A 599 -7.29 10.29 -31.76
N VAL A 600 -7.25 10.89 -30.57
CA VAL A 600 -8.28 10.73 -29.54
C VAL A 600 -9.15 11.98 -29.49
N ILE A 601 -10.44 11.83 -29.76
CA ILE A 601 -11.44 12.90 -29.69
C ILE A 601 -12.07 12.89 -28.29
N GLY A 602 -11.70 13.87 -27.46
CA GLY A 602 -12.19 14.07 -26.10
C GLY A 602 -11.07 14.02 -25.05
N GLY A 603 -10.87 15.13 -24.33
CA GLY A 603 -9.89 15.32 -23.26
C GLY A 603 -10.43 15.00 -21.86
N GLY A 604 -11.35 14.05 -21.76
CA GLY A 604 -11.83 13.49 -20.49
C GLY A 604 -10.98 12.31 -19.99
N VAL A 605 -11.27 11.78 -18.81
CA VAL A 605 -10.53 10.66 -18.16
C VAL A 605 -10.26 9.51 -19.12
N LEU A 606 -11.31 8.91 -19.68
CA LEU A 606 -11.20 7.73 -20.53
C LEU A 606 -10.38 8.01 -21.80
N GLY A 607 -10.55 9.19 -22.40
CA GLY A 607 -9.79 9.61 -23.57
C GLY A 607 -8.30 9.75 -23.25
N LEU A 608 -7.95 10.38 -22.13
CA LEU A 608 -6.56 10.59 -21.72
C LEU A 608 -5.90 9.28 -21.26
N GLU A 609 -6.62 8.38 -20.58
CA GLU A 609 -6.12 7.05 -20.23
C GLU A 609 -5.87 6.20 -21.47
N ALA A 610 -6.80 6.18 -22.43
CA ALA A 610 -6.61 5.44 -23.67
C ALA A 610 -5.48 6.04 -24.52
N ALA A 611 -5.36 7.37 -24.58
CA ALA A 611 -4.26 8.05 -25.23
C ALA A 611 -2.90 7.61 -24.66
N TRP A 612 -2.82 7.46 -23.34
CA TRP A 612 -1.61 6.99 -22.67
C TRP A 612 -1.25 5.55 -23.02
N GLU A 613 -2.20 4.63 -22.99
CA GLU A 613 -1.95 3.23 -23.34
C GLU A 613 -1.56 3.11 -24.83
N MET A 614 -2.17 3.89 -25.73
CA MET A 614 -1.76 3.92 -27.13
C MET A 614 -0.36 4.51 -27.32
N HIS A 615 0.02 5.53 -26.54
CA HIS A 615 1.38 6.10 -26.57
C HIS A 615 2.44 5.08 -26.11
N LYS A 616 2.17 4.30 -25.07
CA LYS A 616 3.05 3.18 -24.63
C LYS A 616 3.27 2.14 -25.72
N SER A 617 2.33 2.01 -26.66
CA SER A 617 2.46 1.14 -27.85
C SER A 617 3.37 1.71 -28.94
N LYS A 618 4.03 2.85 -28.67
CA LYS A 618 4.89 3.61 -29.60
C LYS A 618 4.13 4.29 -30.74
N CYS A 619 2.82 4.49 -30.60
CA CYS A 619 2.05 5.33 -31.51
C CYS A 619 2.28 6.82 -31.21
N HIS A 620 2.25 7.65 -32.24
CA HIS A 620 2.11 9.09 -32.11
C HIS A 620 0.65 9.42 -31.81
N VAL A 621 0.38 10.02 -30.64
CA VAL A 621 -0.99 10.22 -30.17
C VAL A 621 -1.31 11.71 -30.04
N THR A 622 -2.36 12.14 -30.71
CA THR A 622 -2.89 13.51 -30.64
C THR A 622 -4.27 13.49 -29.99
N VAL A 623 -4.48 14.28 -28.93
CA VAL A 623 -5.78 14.45 -28.28
C VAL A 623 -6.40 15.77 -28.70
N LEU A 624 -7.65 15.71 -29.15
CA LEU A 624 -8.46 16.86 -29.56
C LEU A 624 -9.60 17.07 -28.56
N GLU A 625 -9.62 18.23 -27.92
CA GLU A 625 -10.67 18.63 -26.98
C GLU A 625 -11.39 19.88 -27.51
N LEU A 626 -12.71 19.82 -27.54
CA LEU A 626 -13.57 20.90 -28.03
C LEU A 626 -13.53 22.13 -27.10
N LEU A 627 -13.44 21.90 -25.80
CA LEU A 627 -13.46 22.93 -24.78
C LEU A 627 -12.05 23.48 -24.50
N PRO A 628 -11.92 24.65 -23.84
CA PRO A 628 -10.61 25.27 -23.61
C PRO A 628 -9.69 24.54 -22.62
N HIS A 629 -10.24 23.58 -21.87
CA HIS A 629 -9.55 22.90 -20.77
C HIS A 629 -9.85 21.39 -20.81
N LEU A 630 -8.88 20.60 -20.32
CA LEU A 630 -9.03 19.16 -20.10
C LEU A 630 -9.95 18.90 -18.91
N MET A 631 -10.70 17.79 -18.97
CA MET A 631 -11.67 17.41 -17.93
C MET A 631 -12.53 18.59 -17.42
N PRO A 632 -13.18 19.35 -18.31
CA PRO A 632 -13.73 20.67 -17.98
C PRO A 632 -14.90 20.63 -16.98
N ARG A 633 -15.50 19.45 -16.80
CA ARG A 633 -16.53 19.21 -15.77
C ARG A 633 -15.95 19.04 -14.37
N GLN A 634 -14.71 18.58 -14.25
CA GLN A 634 -14.10 18.15 -12.99
C GLN A 634 -12.92 19.01 -12.54
N LEU A 635 -12.21 19.64 -13.48
CA LEU A 635 -11.03 20.46 -13.18
C LEU A 635 -11.30 21.94 -13.42
N ASP A 636 -10.68 22.78 -12.60
CA ASP A 636 -10.55 24.19 -12.90
C ASP A 636 -9.41 24.44 -13.90
N GLU A 637 -9.26 25.70 -14.31
CA GLU A 637 -8.25 26.09 -15.30
C GLU A 637 -6.82 25.81 -14.83
N GLY A 638 -6.52 26.07 -13.54
CA GLY A 638 -5.20 25.84 -12.94
C GLY A 638 -4.81 24.37 -13.00
N ALA A 639 -5.65 23.49 -12.49
CA ALA A 639 -5.43 22.05 -12.52
C ALA A 639 -5.33 21.52 -13.96
N SER A 640 -6.20 21.98 -14.87
CA SER A 640 -6.14 21.57 -16.27
C SER A 640 -4.84 21.99 -16.95
N ASN A 641 -4.29 23.16 -16.62
CA ASN A 641 -3.03 23.63 -17.21
C ASN A 641 -1.84 22.81 -16.70
N VAL A 642 -1.79 22.50 -15.41
CA VAL A 642 -0.76 21.60 -14.86
C VAL A 642 -0.87 20.21 -15.49
N LEU A 643 -2.08 19.65 -15.60
CA LEU A 643 -2.30 18.38 -16.28
C LEU A 643 -1.78 18.43 -17.72
N ARG A 644 -2.19 19.43 -18.51
CA ARG A 644 -1.76 19.60 -19.91
C ARG A 644 -0.22 19.58 -20.03
N ASN A 645 0.47 20.33 -19.18
CA ASN A 645 1.94 20.39 -19.18
C ASN A 645 2.59 19.03 -18.88
N VAL A 646 2.04 18.30 -17.91
CA VAL A 646 2.51 16.94 -17.58
C VAL A 646 2.32 16.02 -18.77
N LEU A 647 1.15 16.06 -19.43
CA LEU A 647 0.85 15.18 -20.56
C LEU A 647 1.74 15.47 -21.78
N GLN A 648 1.97 16.76 -22.10
CA GLN A 648 2.85 17.16 -23.20
C GLN A 648 4.31 16.77 -22.93
N LYS A 649 4.79 16.93 -21.70
CA LYS A 649 6.14 16.49 -21.29
C LYS A 649 6.34 14.98 -21.44
N ASN A 650 5.26 14.20 -21.34
CA ASN A 650 5.25 12.75 -21.55
C ASN A 650 4.95 12.35 -23.01
N GLY A 651 5.02 13.27 -23.97
CA GLY A 651 5.01 12.95 -25.41
C GLY A 651 3.62 12.81 -26.05
N LEU A 652 2.57 13.33 -25.42
CA LEU A 652 1.26 13.48 -26.05
C LEU A 652 1.10 14.87 -26.70
N ASP A 653 0.57 14.90 -27.92
CA ASP A 653 0.16 16.14 -28.57
C ASP A 653 -1.27 16.49 -28.14
N LEU A 654 -1.47 17.70 -27.62
CA LEU A 654 -2.76 18.13 -27.08
C LEU A 654 -3.24 19.41 -27.74
N HIS A 655 -4.45 19.40 -28.29
CA HIS A 655 -5.11 20.59 -28.81
C HIS A 655 -6.47 20.78 -28.14
N THR A 656 -6.65 21.90 -27.45
CA THR A 656 -7.91 22.32 -26.84
C THR A 656 -8.57 23.42 -27.68
N SER A 657 -9.86 23.69 -27.46
CA SER A 657 -10.63 24.66 -28.25
C SER A 657 -10.71 24.33 -29.75
N VAL A 658 -10.60 23.04 -30.12
CA VAL A 658 -10.60 22.62 -31.53
C VAL A 658 -11.97 22.08 -31.95
N LYS A 659 -12.40 22.47 -33.16
CA LYS A 659 -13.61 21.92 -33.79
C LYS A 659 -13.19 21.03 -34.95
N ILE A 660 -13.75 19.82 -34.97
CA ILE A 660 -13.49 18.84 -36.03
C ILE A 660 -14.52 19.06 -37.13
N LYS A 661 -14.04 19.23 -38.36
CA LYS A 661 -14.89 19.39 -39.55
C LYS A 661 -15.26 18.04 -40.14
N LYS A 662 -14.26 17.18 -40.39
CA LYS A 662 -14.48 15.80 -40.87
C LYS A 662 -13.30 14.87 -40.60
N ILE A 663 -13.56 13.57 -40.60
CA ILE A 663 -12.56 12.52 -40.62
C ILE A 663 -12.29 12.18 -42.09
N LEU A 664 -11.04 12.29 -42.51
CA LEU A 664 -10.60 12.05 -43.88
C LEU A 664 -10.40 10.55 -44.13
N GLY A 665 -10.81 10.09 -45.31
CA GLY A 665 -10.71 8.71 -45.73
C GLY A 665 -11.93 8.24 -46.51
N THR A 666 -11.75 7.35 -47.48
CA THR A 666 -12.85 6.71 -48.22
C THR A 666 -13.07 5.27 -47.78
N THR A 667 -11.99 4.51 -47.66
CA THR A 667 -12.00 3.08 -47.27
C THR A 667 -11.39 2.84 -45.89
N LYS A 668 -10.46 3.70 -45.48
CA LYS A 668 -9.79 3.72 -44.18
C LYS A 668 -9.53 5.15 -43.75
N VAL A 669 -9.28 5.37 -42.46
CA VAL A 669 -8.87 6.68 -41.92
C VAL A 669 -7.50 7.09 -42.50
N GLU A 670 -7.39 8.35 -42.93
CA GLU A 670 -6.14 8.98 -43.39
C GLU A 670 -5.76 10.23 -42.57
N GLY A 671 -6.71 10.82 -41.85
CA GLY A 671 -6.50 12.01 -41.03
C GLY A 671 -7.79 12.65 -40.53
N ILE A 672 -7.65 13.77 -39.85
CA ILE A 672 -8.76 14.61 -39.37
C ILE A 672 -8.54 16.04 -39.86
N GLU A 673 -9.56 16.61 -40.48
CA GLU A 673 -9.61 18.03 -40.86
C GLU A 673 -10.33 18.82 -39.76
N LEU A 674 -9.67 19.85 -39.25
CA LEU A 674 -10.24 20.82 -38.31
C LEU A 674 -10.95 21.95 -39.05
N GLU A 675 -11.82 22.69 -38.35
CA GLU A 675 -12.56 23.83 -38.93
C GLU A 675 -11.66 24.99 -39.38
N ASP A 676 -10.45 25.12 -38.81
CA ASP A 676 -9.46 26.11 -39.24
C ASP A 676 -8.63 25.65 -40.46
N GLY A 677 -8.92 24.47 -41.00
CA GLY A 677 -8.25 23.89 -42.17
C GLY A 677 -6.98 23.10 -41.86
N ILE A 678 -6.57 23.01 -40.59
CA ILE A 678 -5.44 22.14 -40.20
C ILE A 678 -5.84 20.68 -40.40
N VAL A 679 -4.91 19.88 -40.95
CA VAL A 679 -5.09 18.44 -41.13
C VAL A 679 -4.10 17.70 -40.24
N ILE A 680 -4.63 16.81 -39.39
CA ILE A 680 -3.86 15.97 -38.49
C ILE A 680 -3.85 14.54 -39.03
N PRO A 681 -2.69 13.92 -39.31
CA PRO A 681 -2.62 12.55 -39.80
C PRO A 681 -3.13 11.56 -38.75
N ALA A 682 -3.88 10.55 -39.18
CA ALA A 682 -4.45 9.53 -38.31
C ALA A 682 -4.60 8.22 -39.09
N ASP A 683 -4.23 7.10 -38.47
CA ASP A 683 -4.52 5.75 -38.95
C ASP A 683 -5.66 5.11 -38.13
N LEU A 684 -5.86 5.59 -36.89
CA LEU A 684 -6.89 5.18 -35.95
C LEU A 684 -7.49 6.41 -35.26
N VAL A 685 -8.82 6.46 -35.13
CA VAL A 685 -9.52 7.52 -34.38
C VAL A 685 -10.29 6.90 -33.22
N LEU A 686 -9.98 7.32 -32.01
CA LEU A 686 -10.73 6.95 -30.82
C LEU A 686 -11.69 8.08 -30.42
N ILE A 687 -12.97 7.78 -30.31
CA ILE A 687 -14.00 8.73 -29.86
C ILE A 687 -14.32 8.50 -28.38
N SER A 688 -14.08 9.51 -27.56
CA SER A 688 -14.39 9.59 -26.13
C SER A 688 -15.15 10.88 -25.80
N ALA A 689 -16.29 11.10 -26.45
CA ALA A 689 -17.11 12.32 -26.33
C ALA A 689 -18.27 12.20 -25.31
N GLY A 690 -18.24 11.19 -24.43
CA GLY A 690 -19.29 10.91 -23.44
C GLY A 690 -20.20 9.76 -23.84
N VAL A 691 -21.32 9.60 -23.12
CA VAL A 691 -22.29 8.50 -23.32
C VAL A 691 -23.73 9.00 -23.42
N ARG A 692 -24.62 8.16 -23.97
CA ARG A 692 -26.06 8.36 -24.01
C ARG A 692 -26.78 7.18 -23.35
N ALA A 693 -27.72 7.48 -22.46
CA ALA A 693 -28.56 6.48 -21.81
C ALA A 693 -29.36 5.66 -22.83
N ASN A 694 -29.42 4.34 -22.64
CA ASN A 694 -30.18 3.44 -23.50
C ASN A 694 -31.65 3.42 -23.08
N THR A 695 -32.43 4.41 -23.53
CA THR A 695 -33.82 4.63 -23.06
C THR A 695 -34.90 4.15 -24.03
N LYS A 696 -34.54 3.82 -25.28
CA LYS A 696 -35.51 3.57 -26.36
C LYS A 696 -36.58 2.52 -26.01
N ILE A 697 -36.18 1.39 -25.42
CA ILE A 697 -37.10 0.31 -25.04
C ILE A 697 -38.05 0.77 -23.93
N ALA A 698 -37.55 1.50 -22.93
CA ALA A 698 -38.38 2.07 -21.86
C ALA A 698 -39.36 3.11 -22.40
N GLN A 699 -38.90 3.98 -23.30
CA GLN A 699 -39.75 4.99 -23.95
C GLN A 699 -40.86 4.35 -24.79
N ASP A 700 -40.54 3.33 -25.58
CA ASP A 700 -41.52 2.59 -26.39
C ASP A 700 -42.50 1.80 -25.51
N ALA A 701 -42.09 1.41 -24.30
CA ALA A 701 -42.92 0.79 -23.27
C ALA A 701 -43.82 1.78 -22.50
N GLY A 702 -43.73 3.09 -22.80
CA GLY A 702 -44.50 4.13 -22.11
C GLY A 702 -43.98 4.52 -20.73
N ILE A 703 -42.73 4.19 -20.41
CA ILE A 703 -42.05 4.63 -19.18
C ILE A 703 -41.56 6.06 -19.37
N GLU A 704 -41.64 6.87 -18.31
CA GLU A 704 -41.23 8.27 -18.33
C GLU A 704 -39.71 8.39 -18.54
N VAL A 705 -39.34 9.17 -19.55
CA VAL A 705 -37.96 9.39 -19.98
C VAL A 705 -37.78 10.87 -20.28
N ASN A 706 -36.73 11.48 -19.73
CA ASN A 706 -36.25 12.78 -20.15
C ASN A 706 -34.88 12.63 -20.83
N ARG A 707 -33.77 12.80 -20.10
CA ARG A 707 -32.42 12.51 -20.62
C ARG A 707 -32.07 11.04 -20.41
N ALA A 708 -32.62 10.45 -19.35
CA ALA A 708 -32.54 9.04 -19.00
C ALA A 708 -33.93 8.58 -18.49
N ILE A 709 -34.04 7.37 -17.95
CA ILE A 709 -35.30 6.89 -17.35
C ILE A 709 -35.48 7.58 -16.00
N VAL A 710 -36.60 8.27 -15.79
CA VAL A 710 -36.88 8.98 -14.54
C VAL A 710 -37.18 7.97 -13.45
N VAL A 711 -36.47 8.06 -12.32
CA VAL A 711 -36.72 7.22 -11.14
C VAL A 711 -36.86 8.03 -9.85
N ASN A 712 -37.63 7.50 -8.90
CA ASN A 712 -37.68 8.01 -7.54
C ASN A 712 -36.47 7.52 -6.69
N ASP A 713 -36.42 7.88 -5.41
CA ASP A 713 -35.38 7.46 -4.47
C ASP A 713 -35.39 5.95 -4.19
N HIS A 714 -36.45 5.24 -4.55
CA HIS A 714 -36.53 3.78 -4.47
C HIS A 714 -36.09 3.08 -5.77
N MET A 715 -35.59 3.84 -6.74
CA MET A 715 -35.24 3.42 -8.10
C MET A 715 -36.44 2.88 -8.91
N GLU A 716 -37.66 3.21 -8.49
CA GLU A 716 -38.90 2.86 -9.20
C GLU A 716 -39.11 3.81 -10.38
N THR A 717 -39.60 3.27 -11.50
CA THR A 717 -39.98 4.06 -12.67
C THR A 717 -41.43 4.54 -12.57
N SER A 718 -41.92 5.27 -13.58
CA SER A 718 -43.34 5.65 -13.68
C SER A 718 -44.29 4.45 -13.86
N ASN A 719 -43.76 3.25 -14.13
CA ASN A 719 -44.55 2.04 -14.24
C ASN A 719 -44.33 1.11 -13.03
N LYS A 720 -45.43 0.58 -12.50
CA LYS A 720 -45.41 -0.33 -11.35
C LYS A 720 -44.61 -1.59 -11.67
N ASP A 721 -43.86 -2.07 -10.69
CA ASP A 721 -43.06 -3.31 -10.78
C ASP A 721 -41.86 -3.22 -11.76
N ILE A 722 -41.56 -2.03 -12.27
CA ILE A 722 -40.39 -1.76 -13.10
C ILE A 722 -39.49 -0.73 -12.41
N TYR A 723 -38.24 -1.13 -12.20
CA TYR A 723 -37.17 -0.33 -11.61
C TYR A 723 -36.14 0.00 -12.69
N ALA A 724 -35.39 1.08 -12.55
CA ALA A 724 -34.27 1.38 -13.43
C ALA A 724 -33.02 1.78 -12.62
N ALA A 725 -31.84 1.31 -13.04
CA ALA A 725 -30.61 1.55 -12.31
C ALA A 725 -29.37 1.64 -13.21
N GLY A 726 -28.39 2.46 -12.80
CA GLY A 726 -27.16 2.68 -13.53
C GLY A 726 -27.28 3.76 -14.60
N ASP A 727 -26.42 3.70 -15.62
CA ASP A 727 -26.29 4.80 -16.61
C ASP A 727 -27.57 5.08 -17.42
N CYS A 728 -28.55 4.19 -17.40
CA CYS A 728 -29.85 4.38 -18.05
C CYS A 728 -30.87 5.16 -17.20
N ALA A 729 -30.58 5.44 -15.94
CA ALA A 729 -31.49 6.13 -15.01
C ALA A 729 -31.07 7.59 -14.76
N GLU A 730 -32.04 8.45 -14.49
CA GLU A 730 -31.85 9.78 -13.89
C GLU A 730 -32.61 9.87 -12.57
N PHE A 731 -31.91 10.34 -11.54
CA PHE A 731 -32.46 10.62 -10.22
C PHE A 731 -32.28 12.12 -9.94
N ASP A 732 -33.34 12.76 -9.46
CA ASP A 732 -33.36 14.22 -9.21
C ASP A 732 -32.84 15.06 -10.40
N GLN A 733 -33.31 14.71 -11.61
CA GLN A 733 -32.93 15.34 -12.89
C GLN A 733 -31.45 15.19 -13.28
N ILE A 734 -30.69 14.34 -12.57
CA ILE A 734 -29.27 14.10 -12.82
C ILE A 734 -29.08 12.67 -13.34
N ASN A 735 -28.55 12.55 -14.56
CA ASN A 735 -28.00 11.30 -15.08
C ASN A 735 -26.49 11.28 -14.81
N TYR A 736 -26.08 10.61 -13.73
CA TYR A 736 -24.69 10.61 -13.27
C TYR A 736 -23.72 9.94 -14.25
N SER A 737 -24.10 8.80 -14.82
CA SER A 737 -23.23 7.97 -15.67
C SER A 737 -21.87 7.65 -15.02
N LEU A 738 -21.88 7.31 -13.73
CA LEU A 738 -20.69 6.97 -12.94
C LEU A 738 -20.80 5.55 -12.39
N TRP A 739 -19.67 4.85 -12.33
CA TRP A 739 -19.60 3.47 -11.86
C TRP A 739 -20.10 3.30 -10.42
N SER A 740 -19.65 4.18 -9.51
CA SER A 740 -20.04 4.16 -8.09
C SER A 740 -21.55 4.34 -7.90
N GLU A 741 -22.17 5.20 -8.72
CA GLU A 741 -23.61 5.42 -8.71
C GLU A 741 -24.36 4.20 -9.24
N ALA A 742 -23.88 3.61 -10.34
CA ALA A 742 -24.49 2.41 -10.89
C ALA A 742 -24.45 1.22 -9.92
N VAL A 743 -23.41 1.11 -9.09
CA VAL A 743 -23.34 0.12 -8.00
C VAL A 743 -24.47 0.34 -6.99
N GLU A 744 -24.58 1.54 -6.41
CA GLU A 744 -25.57 1.79 -5.36
C GLU A 744 -27.01 1.82 -5.88
N MET A 745 -27.25 2.42 -7.06
CA MET A 745 -28.55 2.34 -7.74
C MET A 745 -28.98 0.89 -7.96
N GLY A 746 -28.06 0.03 -8.41
CA GLY A 746 -28.32 -1.40 -8.58
C GLY A 746 -28.70 -2.08 -7.27
N LYS A 747 -28.03 -1.74 -6.17
CA LYS A 747 -28.36 -2.29 -4.85
C LYS A 747 -29.76 -1.87 -4.39
N VAL A 748 -30.07 -0.59 -4.49
CA VAL A 748 -31.37 -0.04 -4.06
C VAL A 748 -32.50 -0.62 -4.90
N ALA A 749 -32.34 -0.65 -6.23
CA ALA A 749 -33.33 -1.25 -7.14
C ALA A 749 -33.58 -2.73 -6.83
N GLY A 750 -32.51 -3.52 -6.61
CA GLY A 750 -32.66 -4.94 -6.26
C GLY A 750 -33.32 -5.16 -4.89
N ALA A 751 -32.96 -4.35 -3.90
CA ALA A 751 -33.55 -4.42 -2.56
C ALA A 751 -35.05 -4.12 -2.58
N ASN A 752 -35.45 -3.01 -3.22
CA ASN A 752 -36.85 -2.58 -3.26
C ASN A 752 -37.70 -3.46 -4.18
N ALA A 753 -37.14 -3.98 -5.28
CA ALA A 753 -37.82 -4.98 -6.09
C ALA A 753 -38.19 -6.22 -5.27
N ALA A 754 -37.32 -6.64 -4.34
CA ALA A 754 -37.55 -7.75 -3.43
C ALA A 754 -38.45 -7.43 -2.21
N GLY A 755 -38.93 -6.18 -2.08
CA GLY A 755 -39.87 -5.75 -1.03
C GLY A 755 -39.23 -5.07 0.18
N ASP A 756 -37.94 -4.73 0.14
CA ASP A 756 -37.28 -3.88 1.14
C ASP A 756 -37.71 -2.40 0.97
N ASP A 757 -37.38 -1.57 1.96
CA ASP A 757 -37.69 -0.13 1.98
C ASP A 757 -36.39 0.69 2.09
N LYS A 758 -35.67 0.79 0.98
CA LYS A 758 -34.38 1.52 0.90
C LYS A 758 -34.49 2.74 0.01
N ALA A 759 -34.18 3.90 0.58
CA ALA A 759 -33.95 5.11 -0.17
C ALA A 759 -32.49 5.19 -0.67
N TYR A 760 -32.33 5.53 -1.94
CA TYR A 760 -31.05 5.85 -2.56
C TYR A 760 -30.55 7.20 -2.08
N THR A 761 -29.27 7.23 -1.71
CA THR A 761 -28.52 8.46 -1.47
C THR A 761 -27.43 8.57 -2.52
N THR A 762 -27.35 9.72 -3.16
CA THR A 762 -26.29 10.03 -4.13
C THR A 762 -24.91 9.71 -3.55
N VAL A 763 -24.14 8.94 -4.31
CA VAL A 763 -22.78 8.58 -3.92
C VAL A 763 -21.85 9.73 -4.27
N LEU A 764 -20.73 9.84 -3.57
CA LEU A 764 -19.77 10.87 -3.94
C LEU A 764 -19.08 10.46 -5.24
N GLY A 765 -19.37 11.20 -6.30
CA GLY A 765 -18.74 11.07 -7.61
C GLY A 765 -17.34 11.67 -7.64
N ALA A 766 -16.39 11.07 -6.92
CA ALA A 766 -14.99 11.46 -7.02
C ALA A 766 -14.45 11.14 -8.42
N LEU A 767 -13.76 12.11 -9.01
CA LEU A 767 -12.90 11.90 -10.16
C LEU A 767 -11.61 11.24 -9.67
N SER A 768 -11.20 10.16 -10.33
CA SER A 768 -9.86 9.60 -10.19
C SER A 768 -9.24 9.37 -11.56
N PHE A 769 -7.98 9.74 -11.73
CA PHE A 769 -7.21 9.49 -12.96
C PHE A 769 -5.79 9.06 -12.58
N PHE A 770 -5.33 7.96 -13.20
CA PHE A 770 -4.00 7.39 -12.98
C PHE A 770 -3.38 7.08 -14.34
N GLY A 771 -2.38 7.87 -14.75
CA GLY A 771 -1.76 7.73 -16.06
C GLY A 771 -0.73 8.82 -16.32
N LEU A 772 0.10 8.63 -17.34
CA LEU A 772 1.08 9.65 -17.79
C LEU A 772 2.04 10.12 -16.68
N ASN A 773 2.46 9.21 -15.80
CA ASN A 773 3.31 9.49 -14.64
C ASN A 773 2.73 10.54 -13.67
N THR A 774 1.41 10.69 -13.63
CA THR A 774 0.73 11.53 -12.66
C THR A 774 -0.54 10.87 -12.15
N ASN A 775 -1.03 11.38 -11.02
CA ASN A 775 -2.26 10.93 -10.40
C ASN A 775 -3.12 12.16 -10.13
N LEU A 776 -4.43 12.02 -10.27
CA LEU A 776 -5.37 13.10 -10.09
C LEU A 776 -6.59 12.59 -9.33
N TYR A 777 -7.01 13.36 -8.34
CA TYR A 777 -8.22 13.14 -7.58
C TYR A 777 -8.96 14.45 -7.37
N ALA A 778 -10.22 14.51 -7.75
CA ALA A 778 -11.06 15.68 -7.52
C ALA A 778 -12.44 15.27 -7.03
N ILE A 779 -13.02 16.03 -6.12
CA ILE A 779 -14.32 15.71 -5.53
C ILE A 779 -15.09 16.99 -5.19
N GLY A 780 -16.41 16.90 -5.27
CA GLY A 780 -17.31 17.99 -4.91
C GLY A 780 -17.33 19.14 -5.92
N ASP A 781 -17.71 20.31 -5.44
CA ASP A 781 -17.79 21.52 -6.24
C ASP A 781 -16.41 22.20 -6.34
N THR A 782 -15.79 22.08 -7.51
CA THR A 782 -14.47 22.65 -7.81
C THR A 782 -14.58 24.08 -8.34
N GLY A 783 -15.47 24.89 -7.76
CA GLY A 783 -15.63 26.30 -8.10
C GLY A 783 -16.37 26.57 -9.41
N LYS A 784 -17.30 25.69 -9.81
CA LYS A 784 -17.96 25.76 -11.12
C LYS A 784 -19.32 26.45 -11.08
N ASN A 785 -19.91 26.66 -9.91
CA ASN A 785 -21.20 27.33 -9.78
C ASN A 785 -21.02 28.86 -9.75
N PRO A 786 -21.45 29.60 -10.79
CA PRO A 786 -21.28 31.05 -10.83
C PRO A 786 -22.10 31.80 -9.76
N ASN A 787 -23.08 31.13 -9.13
CA ASN A 787 -23.93 31.71 -8.10
C ASN A 787 -23.36 31.57 -6.68
N ILE A 788 -22.22 30.89 -6.52
CA ILE A 788 -21.56 30.69 -5.23
C ILE A 788 -20.28 31.51 -5.19
N GLN A 789 -20.07 32.26 -4.11
CA GLN A 789 -18.77 32.85 -3.81
C GLN A 789 -17.94 31.85 -3.02
N TYR A 790 -16.79 31.48 -3.58
CA TYR A 790 -15.89 30.53 -2.96
C TYR A 790 -14.74 31.24 -2.25
N LYS A 791 -14.39 30.73 -1.07
CA LYS A 791 -13.06 30.93 -0.49
C LYS A 791 -12.19 29.76 -0.95
N THR A 792 -10.97 30.02 -1.42
CA THR A 792 -10.08 28.98 -1.93
C THR A 792 -8.70 29.01 -1.29
N VAL A 793 -8.06 27.85 -1.22
CA VAL A 793 -6.63 27.69 -0.89
C VAL A 793 -5.99 26.95 -2.05
N GLU A 794 -4.89 27.48 -2.60
CA GLU A 794 -4.23 26.91 -3.77
C GLU A 794 -2.72 26.77 -3.51
N VAL A 795 -2.18 25.61 -3.84
CA VAL A 795 -0.75 25.30 -3.84
C VAL A 795 -0.41 24.66 -5.18
N SER A 796 0.48 25.27 -5.95
CA SER A 796 0.89 24.79 -7.27
C SER A 796 2.41 24.76 -7.35
N ASP A 797 2.98 23.60 -7.69
CA ASP A 797 4.41 23.40 -7.91
C ASP A 797 4.61 22.88 -9.33
N SER A 798 4.98 23.79 -10.23
CA SER A 798 5.19 23.51 -11.64
C SER A 798 6.42 22.65 -11.92
N GLN A 799 7.41 22.64 -11.01
CA GLN A 799 8.62 21.83 -11.17
C GLN A 799 8.32 20.36 -10.89
N LYS A 800 7.53 20.08 -9.86
CA LYS A 800 7.05 18.73 -9.53
C LYS A 800 5.83 18.30 -10.33
N GLY A 801 5.15 19.24 -10.98
CA GLY A 801 3.89 18.98 -11.68
C GLY A 801 2.75 18.63 -10.73
N THR A 802 2.72 19.24 -9.54
CA THR A 802 1.69 19.00 -8.52
C THR A 802 0.78 20.22 -8.35
N TYR A 803 -0.51 19.98 -8.09
CA TYR A 803 -1.52 21.01 -7.86
C TYR A 803 -2.49 20.58 -6.77
N GLU A 804 -2.69 21.42 -5.77
CA GLU A 804 -3.68 21.25 -4.71
C GLU A 804 -4.56 22.49 -4.66
N LYS A 805 -5.88 22.32 -4.70
CA LYS A 805 -6.83 23.41 -4.48
C LYS A 805 -8.04 22.98 -3.70
N LEU A 806 -8.35 23.73 -2.66
CA LEU A 806 -9.49 23.51 -1.77
C LEU A 806 -10.53 24.61 -2.00
N TYR A 807 -11.80 24.25 -2.06
CA TYR A 807 -12.92 25.16 -2.25
C TYR A 807 -13.84 25.11 -1.03
N PHE A 808 -14.24 26.30 -0.56
CA PHE A 808 -15.11 26.46 0.59
C PHE A 808 -16.29 27.36 0.24
N ALA A 809 -17.50 26.92 0.58
CA ALA A 809 -18.74 27.69 0.48
C ALA A 809 -19.36 27.79 1.89
N ASN A 810 -19.77 29.00 2.30
CA ASN A 810 -20.29 29.25 3.65
C ASN A 810 -19.36 28.75 4.77
N ASN A 811 -18.05 28.91 4.58
CA ASN A 811 -17.00 28.47 5.50
C ASN A 811 -16.85 26.95 5.66
N LEU A 812 -17.54 26.13 4.87
CA LEU A 812 -17.42 24.67 4.85
C LEU A 812 -16.75 24.21 3.57
N ILE A 813 -15.92 23.18 3.63
CA ILE A 813 -15.31 22.60 2.43
C ILE A 813 -16.41 22.03 1.51
N CYS A 814 -16.41 22.45 0.25
CA CYS A 814 -17.41 22.03 -0.75
C CYS A 814 -16.80 21.26 -1.93
N GLY A 815 -15.48 21.28 -2.08
CA GLY A 815 -14.77 20.46 -3.06
C GLY A 815 -13.26 20.68 -2.99
N PHE A 816 -12.50 19.82 -3.67
CA PHE A 816 -11.06 19.98 -3.83
C PHE A 816 -10.51 19.25 -5.05
N ILE A 817 -9.31 19.65 -5.48
CA ILE A 817 -8.52 19.03 -6.54
C ILE A 817 -7.13 18.73 -6.00
N LEU A 818 -6.65 17.50 -6.22
CA LEU A 818 -5.27 17.06 -6.00
C LEU A 818 -4.73 16.48 -7.30
N LEU A 819 -3.57 16.95 -7.74
CA LEU A 819 -2.86 16.49 -8.92
C LEU A 819 -1.38 16.26 -8.56
N GLY A 820 -0.82 15.14 -9.01
CA GLY A 820 0.54 14.70 -8.78
C GLY A 820 0.75 14.10 -7.38
N ASP A 821 0.43 14.84 -6.32
CA ASP A 821 0.54 14.39 -4.92
C ASP A 821 -0.85 14.12 -4.32
N LEU A 822 -1.08 12.87 -3.89
CA LEU A 822 -2.35 12.41 -3.34
C LEU A 822 -2.29 12.15 -1.82
N LYS A 823 -1.21 12.52 -1.13
CA LYS A 823 -1.03 12.22 0.31
C LYS A 823 -2.19 12.68 1.20
N LYS A 824 -2.76 13.87 0.91
CA LYS A 824 -3.87 14.45 1.69
C LYS A 824 -5.25 13.94 1.29
N MET A 825 -5.34 13.06 0.30
CA MET A 825 -6.63 12.69 -0.30
C MET A 825 -7.61 12.09 0.70
N LYS A 826 -7.16 11.17 1.57
CA LYS A 826 -8.00 10.52 2.59
C LYS A 826 -8.51 11.53 3.61
N GLU A 827 -7.62 12.37 4.11
CA GLU A 827 -7.93 13.43 5.09
C GLU A 827 -8.93 14.44 4.51
N LEU A 828 -8.66 14.97 3.32
CA LEU A 828 -9.53 15.94 2.66
C LEU A 828 -10.88 15.32 2.25
N THR A 829 -10.90 14.05 1.84
CA THR A 829 -12.16 13.34 1.58
C THR A 829 -12.98 13.24 2.86
N ASN A 830 -12.39 12.85 3.98
CA ASN A 830 -13.09 12.80 5.27
C ASN A 830 -13.58 14.18 5.71
N ALA A 831 -12.75 15.22 5.55
CA ALA A 831 -13.14 16.60 5.84
C ALA A 831 -14.32 17.07 4.97
N TYR A 832 -14.30 16.73 3.68
CA TYR A 832 -15.39 17.02 2.75
C TYR A 832 -16.69 16.30 3.16
N LEU A 833 -16.62 15.01 3.49
CA LEU A 833 -17.76 14.23 3.97
C LEU A 833 -18.34 14.78 5.28
N ALA A 834 -17.47 15.19 6.20
CA ALA A 834 -17.86 15.81 7.46
C ALA A 834 -18.34 17.26 7.31
N LYS A 835 -18.26 17.84 6.10
CA LYS A 835 -18.49 19.27 5.83
C LYS A 835 -17.68 20.15 6.80
N ALA A 836 -16.39 19.85 6.95
CA ALA A 836 -15.50 20.51 7.89
C ALA A 836 -15.35 22.02 7.60
N SER A 837 -15.11 22.81 8.65
CA SER A 837 -14.93 24.25 8.49
C SER A 837 -13.57 24.60 7.90
N PHE A 838 -13.43 25.78 7.30
CA PHE A 838 -12.14 26.29 6.80
C PHE A 838 -11.02 26.21 7.84
N ALA A 839 -11.33 26.51 9.10
CA ALA A 839 -10.34 26.46 10.18
C ALA A 839 -9.96 25.03 10.57
N ASP A 840 -10.86 24.05 10.40
CA ASP A 840 -10.58 22.66 10.72
C ASP A 840 -9.80 21.94 9.62
N VAL A 841 -9.97 22.37 8.36
CA VAL A 841 -9.25 21.81 7.20
C VAL A 841 -7.80 22.32 7.12
N LEU A 842 -7.48 23.47 7.72
CA LEU A 842 -6.14 24.06 7.68
C LEU A 842 -5.33 23.90 8.97
N LYS A 843 -5.83 23.13 9.94
CA LYS A 843 -5.06 22.71 11.12
C LYS A 843 -4.20 21.51 10.74
#